data_AF-A0A7W4LPZ8-F1
#
_entry.id   AF-A0A7W4LPZ8-F1
#
_cell.length_a   1.000
_cell.length_b   1.000
_cell.length_c   1.000
_cell.angle_alpha   90.00
_cell.angle_beta   90.00
_cell.angle_gamma   90.00
#
_symmetry.space_group_name_H-M   'P 1'
#
loop_
_entity.id
_entity.type
_entity.pdbx_description
1 polymer ?
#
loop_
_entity_poly.entity_id
_entity_poly.type
_entity_poly.pdbx_seq_one_letter_code
_entity_poly.pdbx_strand_id
1 'polypeptide(L)'
;MLRQGLAVLFLVFIFAGLAGASEAVSYSRDIQPILTQKCVACHACYDAPCQLNLGSGEGILRGASKLPVYDGGRTKAQATTRLFVDAQGEAAWRNMGFESVLDAQGGQAALLKRMLELGRSNPPVPNAKLPADLDIALGRQNQCPLPGEFDSYAKKFAHAGMPFAVTGLSDAEYATLQQWLAQGAPVEQQALQPSVAEQAQVAQWETLLNAPGARESLVSRWLYEHLFLAHLYFEGGEAGHFFQLVRSRTPSGQPIDMIATRRPNEDPGTQVYYRLWPIQGVIVHKTHITYPLSAHKLARVQELFFSGDWTADAVPGYGAQRRANPFETFAAIPVQARYQFMLDNAEYFVRTFIRGPVCRGQIATDVIRDNFWALFQAPEHDLYITDAEYRAEATPLLAMPGQFDDIGDLLGLWHAYRDKRNEYEDLRRDAYADAPAPSWSNLWAGNDNALLSVFRHHDSAMVRKGLIGEVPQTIWVLDYPLLERTYYQLVVNFDVFGNVAHQAQTRLYFDLIRNGAELNFLRLMPADSRQGYLDDWYQNSGKLKMWMSYNDADLDTPTGLQLLSRDPKREFAEALLERYAGLNARPDPINRCRGAQCYRNGLGEQLRSAEQALSRLPGRPAAGLKVIEQLPETTLLRVELADGRREVYSLLRNRAHSNVAFMTGESLRYQVGLDTLTVYPGVLTSYPNFIFNLRAEEVPAFVAALEQTRDVAAFDKVVERWGIRRSHPEFWRYFNDLSAYIRETEPVEAGVLDMNRYQNL
;
A
#
# COMPACT_ATOMS: atom_id res chain seq x y z
N MET A 1 47.13 -8.80 66.45
CA MET A 1 46.45 -9.69 65.50
C MET A 1 44.97 -9.37 65.22
N LEU A 2 44.35 -8.31 65.78
CA LEU A 2 42.92 -8.02 65.53
C LEU A 2 42.61 -6.75 64.69
N ARG A 3 43.62 -6.00 64.22
CA ARG A 3 43.41 -4.77 63.43
C ARG A 3 43.69 -4.88 61.92
N GLN A 4 44.31 -5.97 61.47
CA GLN A 4 44.58 -6.21 60.04
C GLN A 4 43.52 -7.08 59.34
N GLY A 5 42.66 -7.78 60.10
CA GLY A 5 41.57 -8.59 59.53
C GLY A 5 40.35 -7.79 59.06
N LEU A 6 40.07 -6.63 59.68
CA LEU A 6 38.90 -5.80 59.30
C LEU A 6 39.10 -5.04 57.99
N ALA A 7 40.33 -4.63 57.66
CA ALA A 7 40.61 -3.88 56.43
C ALA A 7 40.53 -4.76 55.17
N VAL A 8 40.87 -6.05 55.29
CA VAL A 8 40.77 -7.00 54.17
C VAL A 8 39.32 -7.42 53.94
N LEU A 9 38.49 -7.53 54.98
CA LEU A 9 37.04 -7.78 54.81
C LEU A 9 36.32 -6.58 54.18
N PHE A 10 36.70 -5.34 54.51
CA PHE A 10 36.07 -4.15 53.92
C PHE A 10 36.42 -3.94 52.44
N LEU A 11 37.65 -4.29 52.01
CA LEU A 11 38.03 -4.24 50.60
C LEU A 11 37.40 -5.36 49.76
N VAL A 12 37.15 -6.54 50.33
CA VAL A 12 36.42 -7.62 49.64
C VAL A 12 34.93 -7.28 49.49
N PHE A 13 34.32 -6.55 50.43
CA PHE A 13 32.94 -6.05 50.28
C PHE A 13 32.79 -4.91 49.26
N ILE A 14 33.84 -4.10 49.03
CA ILE A 14 33.82 -3.03 48.01
C ILE A 14 34.04 -3.61 46.59
N PHE A 15 34.84 -4.67 46.44
CA PHE A 15 35.01 -5.34 45.14
C PHE A 15 33.93 -6.39 44.82
N ALA A 16 33.23 -6.94 45.81
CA ALA A 16 32.06 -7.79 45.59
C ALA A 16 30.78 -6.99 45.23
N GLY A 17 30.75 -5.69 45.53
CA GLY A 17 29.61 -4.80 45.21
C GLY A 17 29.58 -4.24 43.79
N LEU A 18 30.63 -4.47 42.98
CA LEU A 18 30.74 -3.95 41.60
C LEU A 18 30.64 -5.05 40.53
N ALA A 19 30.49 -6.31 40.93
CA ALA A 19 30.25 -7.43 40.03
C ALA A 19 28.76 -7.81 40.07
N GLY A 20 27.91 -7.10 39.31
CA GLY A 20 26.52 -7.52 39.15
C GLY A 20 25.49 -6.48 38.70
N ALA A 21 25.87 -5.24 38.39
CA ALA A 21 24.96 -4.38 37.63
C ALA A 21 24.97 -4.88 36.18
N SER A 22 24.01 -5.74 35.80
CA SER A 22 23.80 -6.07 34.39
C SER A 22 23.65 -4.75 33.63
N GLU A 23 24.35 -4.58 32.52
CA GLU A 23 24.22 -3.39 31.69
C GLU A 23 22.74 -3.09 31.40
N ALA A 24 22.35 -1.81 31.48
CA ALA A 24 20.97 -1.41 31.26
C ALA A 24 20.62 -1.64 29.78
N VAL A 25 19.55 -2.39 29.54
CA VAL A 25 19.10 -2.71 28.18
C VAL A 25 18.37 -1.49 27.64
N SER A 26 18.80 -1.00 26.47
CA SER A 26 18.20 0.15 25.80
C SER A 26 17.08 -0.31 24.87
N TYR A 27 15.90 0.31 24.97
CA TYR A 27 14.83 0.07 24.03
C TYR A 27 15.25 0.35 22.58
N SER A 28 15.81 1.52 22.30
CA SER A 28 16.10 1.94 20.93
C SER A 28 17.24 1.14 20.29
N ARG A 29 18.28 0.81 21.07
CA ARG A 29 19.46 0.09 20.58
C ARG A 29 19.30 -1.43 20.60
N ASP A 30 18.69 -1.99 21.65
CA ASP A 30 18.72 -3.45 21.89
C ASP A 30 17.36 -4.12 21.63
N ILE A 31 16.24 -3.41 21.87
CA ILE A 31 14.88 -4.00 21.79
C ILE A 31 14.19 -3.71 20.45
N GLN A 32 14.18 -2.46 20.00
CA GLN A 32 13.53 -2.05 18.76
C GLN A 32 14.07 -2.87 17.56
N PRO A 33 15.36 -3.21 17.44
CA PRO A 33 15.83 -4.08 16.36
C PRO A 33 15.21 -5.48 16.41
N ILE A 34 15.09 -6.09 17.59
CA ILE A 34 14.45 -7.41 17.76
C ILE A 34 12.97 -7.32 17.38
N LEU A 35 12.25 -6.33 17.89
CA LEU A 35 10.85 -6.11 17.54
C LEU A 35 10.67 -5.86 16.04
N THR A 36 11.56 -5.09 15.42
CA THR A 36 11.56 -4.83 13.98
C THR A 36 11.70 -6.11 13.18
N GLN A 37 12.63 -6.98 13.56
CA GLN A 37 12.94 -8.21 12.83
C GLN A 37 11.94 -9.34 13.05
N LYS A 38 11.18 -9.35 14.17
CA LYS A 38 10.37 -10.50 14.61
C LYS A 38 8.89 -10.18 14.83
N CYS A 39 8.55 -8.93 15.09
CA CYS A 39 7.23 -8.53 15.57
C CYS A 39 6.54 -7.53 14.65
N VAL A 40 7.26 -6.52 14.13
CA VAL A 40 6.68 -5.45 13.27
C VAL A 40 6.05 -6.01 12.00
N ALA A 41 6.57 -7.12 11.47
CA ALA A 41 5.98 -7.83 10.34
C ALA A 41 4.52 -8.28 10.58
N CYS A 42 4.08 -8.41 11.84
CA CYS A 42 2.68 -8.66 12.20
C CYS A 42 2.01 -7.48 12.92
N HIS A 43 2.78 -6.74 13.71
CA HIS A 43 2.34 -5.71 14.65
C HIS A 43 2.62 -4.29 14.12
N ALA A 44 2.10 -3.98 12.93
CA ALA A 44 2.20 -2.64 12.36
C ALA A 44 0.92 -2.24 11.61
N CYS A 45 0.71 -0.93 11.51
CA CYS A 45 -0.49 -0.32 10.93
C CYS A 45 -1.80 -0.82 11.60
N TYR A 46 -2.96 -0.56 11.00
CA TYR A 46 -4.26 -0.95 11.50
C TYR A 46 -4.58 -2.45 11.37
N ASP A 47 -3.74 -3.21 10.65
CA ASP A 47 -3.86 -4.68 10.56
C ASP A 47 -3.23 -5.39 11.77
N ALA A 48 -2.56 -4.63 12.64
CA ALA A 48 -1.95 -5.16 13.85
C ALA A 48 -3.00 -5.80 14.78
N PRO A 49 -2.83 -7.07 15.20
CA PRO A 49 -3.73 -7.72 16.14
C PRO A 49 -3.90 -6.89 17.42
N CYS A 50 -5.16 -6.74 17.87
CA CYS A 50 -5.50 -5.96 19.06
C CYS A 50 -5.01 -4.50 19.02
N GLN A 51 -4.82 -3.92 17.82
CA GLN A 51 -4.19 -2.61 17.62
C GLN A 51 -2.78 -2.48 18.22
N LEU A 52 -2.12 -3.57 18.63
CA LEU A 52 -0.79 -3.52 19.24
C LEU A 52 0.25 -3.25 18.16
N ASN A 53 0.73 -2.02 18.07
CA ASN A 53 1.75 -1.61 17.11
C ASN A 53 3.11 -1.56 17.79
N LEU A 54 4.09 -2.30 17.27
CA LEU A 54 5.43 -2.44 17.86
C LEU A 54 6.52 -1.74 17.03
N GLY A 55 6.11 -0.92 16.06
CA GLY A 55 7.01 -0.17 15.19
C GLY A 55 7.65 1.07 15.83
N SER A 56 7.26 1.44 17.05
CA SER A 56 7.82 2.59 17.77
C SER A 56 7.64 2.47 19.28
N GLY A 57 8.40 3.27 20.03
CA GLY A 57 8.24 3.42 21.48
C GLY A 57 6.84 3.89 21.88
N GLU A 58 6.26 4.85 21.16
CA GLU A 58 4.87 5.28 21.39
C GLU A 58 3.86 4.16 21.15
N GLY A 59 4.11 3.32 20.13
CA GLY A 59 3.25 2.18 19.81
C GLY A 59 3.21 1.13 20.93
N ILE A 60 4.37 0.76 21.47
CA ILE A 60 4.45 -0.24 22.54
C ILE A 60 3.92 0.32 23.88
N LEU A 61 4.15 1.61 24.18
CA LEU A 61 3.60 2.29 25.35
C LEU A 61 2.09 2.46 25.27
N ARG A 62 1.55 2.73 24.08
CA ARG A 62 0.10 2.72 23.87
C ARG A 62 -0.50 1.38 24.29
N GLY A 63 0.13 0.28 23.93
CA GLY A 63 -0.32 -1.06 24.28
C GLY A 63 -1.44 -1.57 23.34
N ALA A 64 -2.32 -2.41 23.88
CA ALA A 64 -3.33 -3.14 23.10
C ALA A 64 -4.76 -2.65 23.38
N SER A 65 -5.67 -2.87 22.44
CA SER A 65 -7.10 -2.61 22.57
C SER A 65 -7.93 -3.78 22.02
N LYS A 66 -9.04 -4.08 22.70
CA LYS A 66 -10.03 -5.06 22.23
C LYS A 66 -10.88 -4.53 21.06
N LEU A 67 -10.90 -3.22 20.84
CA LEU A 67 -11.70 -2.59 19.79
C LEU A 67 -11.03 -2.80 18.41
N PRO A 68 -11.67 -3.47 17.44
CA PRO A 68 -11.07 -3.64 16.11
C PRO A 68 -11.14 -2.34 15.29
N VAL A 69 -10.08 -2.05 14.51
CA VAL A 69 -10.13 -0.96 13.52
C VAL A 69 -11.02 -1.34 12.33
N TYR A 70 -10.80 -2.52 11.77
CA TYR A 70 -11.63 -3.08 10.71
C TYR A 70 -12.86 -3.79 11.28
N ASP A 71 -14.00 -3.10 11.23
CA ASP A 71 -15.31 -3.65 11.59
C ASP A 71 -16.31 -3.25 10.51
N GLY A 72 -16.67 -4.21 9.65
CA GLY A 72 -17.61 -4.01 8.56
C GLY A 72 -19.08 -3.90 9.01
N GLY A 73 -19.38 -4.21 10.28
CA GLY A 73 -20.73 -4.10 10.85
C GLY A 73 -20.97 -2.80 11.61
N ARG A 74 -19.98 -1.90 11.67
CA ARG A 74 -20.03 -0.72 12.52
C ARG A 74 -21.09 0.29 12.06
N THR A 75 -22.04 0.61 12.93
CA THR A 75 -23.13 1.56 12.64
C THR A 75 -22.80 3.02 12.93
N LYS A 76 -21.84 3.29 13.82
CA LYS A 76 -21.38 4.65 14.16
C LYS A 76 -19.88 4.76 14.01
N ALA A 77 -19.38 5.89 13.52
CA ALA A 77 -17.95 6.14 13.47
C ALA A 77 -17.32 5.98 14.87
N GLN A 78 -16.16 5.33 14.94
CA GLN A 78 -15.38 5.22 16.17
C GLN A 78 -14.35 6.36 16.26
N ALA A 79 -13.82 6.60 17.46
CA ALA A 79 -12.71 7.52 17.66
C ALA A 79 -11.45 7.04 16.91
N THR A 80 -10.65 7.98 16.39
CA THR A 80 -9.39 7.70 15.72
C THR A 80 -8.30 7.37 16.74
N THR A 81 -7.37 6.49 16.37
CA THR A 81 -6.28 5.99 17.24
C THR A 81 -4.93 5.99 16.53
N ARG A 82 -4.65 7.01 15.72
CA ARG A 82 -3.38 7.24 15.01
C ARG A 82 -2.28 7.56 16.00
N LEU A 83 -1.20 6.79 15.94
CA LEU A 83 -0.01 7.05 16.76
C LEU A 83 0.55 8.44 16.47
N PHE A 84 1.00 9.12 17.53
CA PHE A 84 1.53 10.48 17.53
C PHE A 84 0.58 11.62 17.13
N VAL A 85 -0.65 11.31 16.71
CA VAL A 85 -1.63 12.28 16.24
C VAL A 85 -2.78 12.41 17.24
N ASP A 86 -3.43 11.30 17.58
CA ASP A 86 -4.69 11.33 18.35
C ASP A 86 -4.48 11.37 19.87
N ALA A 87 -3.32 10.93 20.36
CA ALA A 87 -2.90 11.05 21.76
C ALA A 87 -1.38 11.02 21.86
N GLN A 88 -0.86 11.52 22.97
CA GLN A 88 0.56 11.56 23.28
C GLN A 88 0.81 11.06 24.70
N GLY A 89 1.69 10.07 24.83
CA GLY A 89 2.08 9.51 26.11
C GLY A 89 1.09 8.50 26.68
N GLU A 90 1.58 7.66 27.59
CA GLU A 90 0.87 6.49 28.08
C GLU A 90 -0.48 6.81 28.74
N ALA A 91 -0.52 7.81 29.62
CA ALA A 91 -1.75 8.16 30.34
C ALA A 91 -2.90 8.56 29.40
N ALA A 92 -2.60 9.24 28.29
CA ALA A 92 -3.60 9.61 27.30
C ALA A 92 -4.17 8.36 26.59
N TRP A 93 -3.32 7.38 26.27
CA TRP A 93 -3.76 6.11 25.69
C TRP A 93 -4.60 5.27 26.65
N ARG A 94 -4.26 5.25 27.95
CA ARG A 94 -5.08 4.59 28.99
C ARG A 94 -6.48 5.21 29.07
N ASN A 95 -6.58 6.54 29.00
CA ASN A 95 -7.87 7.25 28.95
C ASN A 95 -8.70 6.91 27.70
N MET A 96 -8.06 6.48 26.61
CA MET A 96 -8.72 5.99 25.40
C MET A 96 -9.05 4.48 25.45
N GLY A 97 -8.83 3.82 26.59
CA GLY A 97 -9.15 2.41 26.80
C GLY A 97 -8.14 1.41 26.23
N PHE A 98 -6.90 1.85 25.97
CA PHE A 98 -5.80 0.93 25.68
C PHE A 98 -5.19 0.40 26.98
N GLU A 99 -4.77 -0.85 26.96
CA GLU A 99 -4.20 -1.58 28.09
C GLU A 99 -2.70 -1.80 27.90
N SER A 100 -1.93 -1.63 28.97
CA SER A 100 -0.47 -1.81 28.93
C SER A 100 -0.11 -3.27 28.65
N VAL A 101 0.87 -3.47 27.77
CA VAL A 101 1.48 -4.79 27.55
C VAL A 101 2.79 -4.97 28.32
N LEU A 102 3.28 -3.90 28.95
CA LEU A 102 4.56 -3.83 29.64
C LEU A 102 4.42 -3.87 31.16
N ASP A 103 3.28 -3.43 31.70
CA ASP A 103 3.09 -3.35 33.15
C ASP A 103 2.79 -4.70 33.78
N ALA A 104 3.45 -4.97 34.90
CA ALA A 104 3.05 -6.02 35.82
C ALA A 104 1.87 -5.51 36.68
N GLN A 105 0.70 -6.15 36.58
CA GLN A 105 -0.48 -5.77 37.35
C GLN A 105 -0.86 -6.86 38.36
N GLY A 106 -1.16 -6.46 39.61
CA GLY A 106 -1.71 -7.35 40.63
C GLY A 106 -0.81 -8.54 41.00
N GLY A 107 0.52 -8.38 40.91
CA GLY A 107 1.50 -9.46 41.14
C GLY A 107 1.70 -10.41 39.95
N GLN A 108 1.07 -10.16 38.81
CA GLN A 108 1.27 -10.91 37.58
C GLN A 108 2.32 -10.24 36.69
N ALA A 109 3.06 -11.05 35.93
CA ALA A 109 4.04 -10.56 34.96
C ALA A 109 3.36 -9.83 33.79
N ALA A 110 4.12 -8.94 33.13
CA ALA A 110 3.69 -8.21 31.93
C ALA A 110 3.12 -9.14 30.85
N LEU A 111 2.08 -8.69 30.14
CA LEU A 111 1.43 -9.48 29.10
C LEU A 111 2.42 -9.89 27.99
N LEU A 112 3.30 -8.97 27.57
CA LEU A 112 4.33 -9.26 26.57
C LEU A 112 5.24 -10.40 27.03
N LYS A 113 5.68 -10.39 28.28
CA LYS A 113 6.52 -11.45 28.85
C LYS A 113 5.84 -12.82 28.72
N ARG A 114 4.57 -12.90 29.14
CA ARG A 114 3.81 -14.16 29.17
C ARG A 114 3.52 -14.68 27.75
N MET A 115 3.24 -13.79 26.79
CA MET A 115 3.07 -14.18 25.38
C MET A 115 4.37 -14.76 24.80
N LEU A 116 5.53 -14.18 25.13
CA LEU A 116 6.85 -14.69 24.70
C LEU A 116 7.16 -16.04 25.35
N GLU A 117 6.90 -16.20 26.64
CA GLU A 117 7.05 -17.47 27.38
C GLU A 117 6.17 -18.58 26.79
N LEU A 118 4.93 -18.27 26.45
CA LEU A 118 4.00 -19.21 25.82
C LEU A 118 4.51 -19.70 24.46
N GLY A 119 5.03 -18.79 23.63
CA GLY A 119 5.56 -19.10 22.30
C GLY A 119 6.82 -19.95 22.39
N ARG A 120 7.72 -19.61 23.33
CA ARG A 120 8.95 -20.38 23.59
C ARG A 120 8.68 -21.78 24.14
N SER A 121 7.64 -21.95 24.96
CA SER A 121 7.30 -23.23 25.58
C SER A 121 6.55 -24.18 24.64
N ASN A 122 5.98 -23.67 23.54
CA ASN A 122 5.23 -24.44 22.56
C ASN A 122 5.67 -24.13 21.12
N PRO A 123 6.96 -24.32 20.77
CA PRO A 123 7.47 -23.95 19.46
C PRO A 123 6.85 -24.83 18.36
N PRO A 124 6.72 -24.31 17.12
CA PRO A 124 6.29 -25.12 15.99
C PRO A 124 7.32 -26.22 15.71
N VAL A 125 6.84 -27.36 15.18
CA VAL A 125 7.72 -28.43 14.71
C VAL A 125 8.58 -27.91 13.55
N PRO A 126 9.92 -27.97 13.63
CA PRO A 126 10.81 -27.40 12.63
C PRO A 126 10.50 -27.89 11.22
N ASN A 127 10.35 -26.93 10.29
CA ASN A 127 10.08 -27.14 8.87
C ASN A 127 8.90 -28.08 8.55
N ALA A 128 7.90 -28.17 9.42
CA ALA A 128 6.65 -28.89 9.18
C ALA A 128 5.46 -27.94 8.96
N LYS A 129 4.37 -28.44 8.35
CA LYS A 129 3.09 -27.72 8.37
C LYS A 129 2.67 -27.46 9.81
N LEU A 130 2.16 -26.26 10.07
CA LEU A 130 1.52 -25.95 11.35
C LEU A 130 0.27 -26.83 11.52
N PRO A 131 -0.15 -27.10 12.78
CA PRO A 131 -1.38 -27.84 13.07
C PRO A 131 -2.61 -27.26 12.37
N ALA A 132 -3.50 -28.12 11.87
CA ALA A 132 -4.66 -27.70 11.08
C ALA A 132 -5.72 -26.94 11.91
N ASP A 133 -5.72 -27.12 13.23
CA ASP A 133 -6.58 -26.43 14.19
C ASP A 133 -6.08 -25.04 14.59
N LEU A 134 -4.84 -24.67 14.19
CA LEU A 134 -4.29 -23.34 14.42
C LEU A 134 -4.80 -22.37 13.34
N ASP A 135 -5.79 -21.55 13.68
CA ASP A 135 -6.33 -20.54 12.77
C ASP A 135 -5.35 -19.36 12.59
N ILE A 136 -4.68 -19.34 11.44
CA ILE A 136 -3.80 -18.27 11.00
C ILE A 136 -4.44 -17.35 9.95
N ALA A 137 -5.73 -17.53 9.64
CA ALA A 137 -6.40 -16.75 8.62
C ALA A 137 -6.44 -15.25 9.02
N LEU A 138 -6.48 -14.38 8.01
CA LEU A 138 -6.59 -12.93 8.22
C LEU A 138 -7.95 -12.54 8.85
N GLY A 139 -8.99 -13.36 8.62
CA GLY A 139 -10.33 -13.18 9.18
C GLY A 139 -10.50 -13.68 10.61
N ARG A 140 -9.46 -14.25 11.23
CA ARG A 140 -9.56 -14.81 12.59
C ARG A 140 -10.00 -13.76 13.61
N GLN A 141 -10.79 -14.19 14.60
CA GLN A 141 -11.10 -13.34 15.74
C GLN A 141 -9.89 -13.28 16.67
N ASN A 142 -9.18 -12.16 16.64
CA ASN A 142 -8.05 -11.92 17.54
C ASN A 142 -8.53 -11.98 19.00
N GLN A 143 -7.88 -12.85 19.77
CA GLN A 143 -8.08 -12.94 21.21
C GLN A 143 -7.12 -11.95 21.86
N CYS A 144 -7.66 -10.96 22.57
CA CYS A 144 -6.88 -9.87 23.18
C CYS A 144 -6.95 -10.00 24.70
N PRO A 145 -6.29 -11.01 25.32
CA PRO A 145 -6.40 -11.26 26.74
C PRO A 145 -5.82 -10.10 27.55
N LEU A 146 -6.54 -9.69 28.59
CA LEU A 146 -5.99 -8.82 29.63
C LEU A 146 -5.04 -9.62 30.54
N PRO A 147 -4.15 -8.98 31.32
CA PRO A 147 -3.25 -9.68 32.24
C PRO A 147 -3.97 -10.73 33.10
N GLY A 148 -5.10 -10.36 33.72
CA GLY A 148 -5.90 -11.28 34.55
C GLY A 148 -6.62 -12.41 33.79
N GLU A 149 -6.77 -12.32 32.46
CA GLU A 149 -7.44 -13.33 31.62
C GLU A 149 -6.44 -14.35 31.02
N PHE A 150 -5.14 -14.08 31.13
CA PHE A 150 -4.12 -14.79 30.37
C PHE A 150 -3.99 -16.29 30.71
N ASP A 151 -4.14 -16.70 31.96
CA ASP A 151 -3.98 -18.12 32.32
C ASP A 151 -5.06 -19.00 31.65
N SER A 152 -6.29 -18.50 31.58
CA SER A 152 -7.38 -19.15 30.84
C SER A 152 -7.11 -19.14 29.35
N TYR A 153 -6.57 -18.04 28.82
CA TYR A 153 -6.17 -17.94 27.42
C TYR A 153 -5.07 -18.96 27.06
N ALA A 154 -3.98 -19.04 27.81
CA ALA A 154 -2.85 -19.92 27.56
C ALA A 154 -3.25 -21.41 27.60
N LYS A 155 -4.17 -21.79 28.50
CA LYS A 155 -4.72 -23.15 28.56
C LYS A 155 -5.54 -23.50 27.31
N LYS A 156 -6.30 -22.55 26.78
CA LYS A 156 -7.17 -22.76 25.62
C LYS A 156 -6.41 -22.66 24.28
N PHE A 157 -5.37 -21.82 24.23
CA PHE A 157 -4.64 -21.48 23.01
C PHE A 157 -3.13 -21.70 23.20
N ALA A 158 -2.73 -22.94 23.50
CA ALA A 158 -1.35 -23.28 23.85
C ALA A 158 -0.30 -22.90 22.77
N HIS A 159 -0.69 -22.92 21.49
CA HIS A 159 0.17 -22.55 20.36
C HIS A 159 0.05 -21.07 19.91
N ALA A 160 -0.68 -20.23 20.67
CA ALA A 160 -0.92 -18.84 20.31
C ALA A 160 0.05 -17.83 20.96
N GLY A 161 1.19 -18.30 21.47
CA GLY A 161 2.26 -17.43 21.95
C GLY A 161 2.98 -16.68 20.83
N MET A 162 3.83 -15.72 21.20
CA MET A 162 4.55 -14.86 20.24
C MET A 162 6.02 -15.29 20.07
N PRO A 163 6.60 -15.18 18.87
CA PRO A 163 5.97 -14.85 17.57
C PRO A 163 4.89 -15.87 17.14
N PHE A 164 3.71 -15.38 16.77
CA PHE A 164 2.54 -16.23 16.51
C PHE A 164 2.70 -17.10 15.26
N ALA A 165 2.55 -18.41 15.45
CA ALA A 165 2.48 -19.39 14.37
C ALA A 165 3.67 -19.33 13.41
N VAL A 166 4.88 -19.06 13.91
CA VAL A 166 6.11 -18.95 13.12
C VAL A 166 7.30 -19.30 14.00
N THR A 167 8.45 -19.61 13.40
CA THR A 167 9.70 -19.84 14.13
C THR A 167 9.98 -18.71 15.13
N GLY A 168 10.34 -19.10 16.35
CA GLY A 168 10.47 -18.19 17.47
C GLY A 168 11.73 -17.31 17.46
N LEU A 169 11.97 -16.69 18.61
CA LEU A 169 13.17 -15.91 18.89
C LEU A 169 14.37 -16.84 19.13
N SER A 170 15.57 -16.38 18.76
CA SER A 170 16.81 -17.01 19.24
C SER A 170 16.96 -16.84 20.76
N ASP A 171 17.84 -17.65 21.36
CA ASP A 171 18.11 -17.58 22.79
C ASP A 171 18.63 -16.22 23.25
N ALA A 172 19.48 -15.58 22.44
CA ALA A 172 20.00 -14.25 22.71
C ALA A 172 18.88 -13.21 22.66
N GLU A 173 18.09 -13.18 21.57
CA GLU A 173 16.97 -12.24 21.42
C GLU A 173 15.95 -12.37 22.55
N TYR A 174 15.61 -13.61 22.93
CA TYR A 174 14.70 -13.88 24.04
C TYR A 174 15.28 -13.39 25.37
N ALA A 175 16.55 -13.71 25.66
CA ALA A 175 17.20 -13.29 26.90
C ALA A 175 17.25 -11.75 27.03
N THR A 176 17.58 -11.05 25.94
CA THR A 176 17.59 -9.58 25.90
C THR A 176 16.20 -8.99 26.21
N LEU A 177 15.14 -9.52 25.59
CA LEU A 177 13.77 -9.09 25.88
C LEU A 177 13.35 -9.38 27.33
N GLN A 178 13.69 -10.54 27.87
CA GLN A 178 13.39 -10.90 29.26
C GLN A 178 14.12 -10.01 30.26
N GLN A 179 15.40 -9.71 30.00
CA GLN A 179 16.19 -8.80 30.84
C GLN A 179 15.60 -7.40 30.84
N TRP A 180 15.25 -6.87 29.67
CA TRP A 180 14.60 -5.56 29.55
C TRP A 180 13.25 -5.50 30.29
N LEU A 181 12.40 -6.52 30.13
CA LEU A 181 11.14 -6.63 30.87
C LEU A 181 11.36 -6.73 32.39
N ALA A 182 12.39 -7.44 32.84
CA ALA A 182 12.76 -7.52 34.25
C ALA A 182 13.29 -6.20 34.82
N GLN A 183 13.88 -5.35 33.98
CA GLN A 183 14.31 -3.98 34.33
C GLN A 183 13.15 -2.97 34.34
N GLY A 184 11.90 -3.44 34.22
CA GLY A 184 10.70 -2.58 34.20
C GLY A 184 10.35 -2.05 32.80
N ALA A 185 10.96 -2.60 31.75
CA ALA A 185 10.71 -2.26 30.35
C ALA A 185 10.82 -0.75 30.04
N PRO A 186 11.89 -0.05 30.45
CA PRO A 186 12.04 1.37 30.14
C PRO A 186 12.01 1.58 28.62
N VAL A 187 11.17 2.51 28.17
CA VAL A 187 11.05 2.89 26.76
C VAL A 187 11.60 4.30 26.59
N GLU A 188 12.88 4.42 26.26
CA GLU A 188 13.43 5.70 25.84
C GLU A 188 13.01 6.01 24.38
N GLN A 189 12.37 7.16 24.18
CA GLN A 189 12.04 7.66 22.86
C GLN A 189 13.15 8.61 22.38
N GLN A 190 13.89 8.20 21.35
CA GLN A 190 14.80 9.10 20.64
C GLN A 190 14.07 9.62 19.41
N ALA A 191 13.51 10.83 19.49
CA ALA A 191 12.80 11.43 18.37
C ALA A 191 13.77 11.69 17.22
N LEU A 192 13.43 11.20 16.03
CA LEU A 192 14.19 11.45 14.81
C LEU A 192 14.19 12.96 14.54
N GLN A 193 15.39 13.53 14.39
CA GLN A 193 15.59 14.93 14.05
C GLN A 193 16.13 15.06 12.62
N PRO A 194 15.73 16.10 11.88
CA PRO A 194 16.32 16.38 10.57
C PRO A 194 17.82 16.67 10.70
N SER A 195 18.62 16.24 9.72
CA SER A 195 20.01 16.70 9.60
C SER A 195 20.08 18.21 9.29
N VAL A 196 21.25 18.83 9.38
CA VAL A 196 21.43 20.25 9.03
C VAL A 196 21.02 20.53 7.58
N ALA A 197 21.36 19.62 6.66
CA ALA A 197 21.02 19.73 5.25
C ALA A 197 19.51 19.57 5.03
N GLU A 198 18.88 18.61 5.70
CA GLU A 198 17.43 18.41 5.64
C GLU A 198 16.68 19.60 6.24
N GLN A 199 17.14 20.14 7.37
CA GLN A 199 16.53 21.29 8.03
C GLN A 199 16.51 22.53 7.13
N ALA A 200 17.56 22.74 6.31
CA ALA A 200 17.60 23.82 5.33
C ALA A 200 16.53 23.62 4.23
N GLN A 201 16.36 22.40 3.74
CA GLN A 201 15.33 22.08 2.75
C GLN A 201 13.92 22.15 3.35
N VAL A 202 13.73 21.68 4.59
CA VAL A 202 12.50 21.86 5.36
C VAL A 202 12.12 23.33 5.43
N ALA A 203 13.05 24.21 5.77
CA ALA A 203 12.79 25.64 5.84
C ALA A 203 12.36 26.25 4.50
N GLN A 204 12.94 25.81 3.38
CA GLN A 204 12.56 26.27 2.04
C GLN A 204 11.13 25.87 1.68
N TRP A 205 10.78 24.60 1.90
CA TRP A 205 9.44 24.08 1.63
C TRP A 205 8.38 24.69 2.56
N GLU A 206 8.66 24.80 3.86
CA GLU A 206 7.75 25.46 4.81
C GLU A 206 7.57 26.94 4.49
N THR A 207 8.58 27.63 3.94
CA THR A 207 8.43 29.02 3.48
C THR A 207 7.44 29.14 2.32
N LEU A 208 7.52 28.24 1.33
CA LEU A 208 6.55 28.21 0.23
C LEU A 208 5.13 27.91 0.75
N LEU A 209 5.01 26.85 1.56
CA LEU A 209 3.72 26.37 2.04
C LEU A 209 3.02 27.35 2.99
N ASN A 210 3.78 28.23 3.65
CA ASN A 210 3.24 29.23 4.57
C ASN A 210 3.37 30.66 4.05
N ALA A 211 3.59 30.84 2.74
CA ALA A 211 3.61 32.16 2.14
C ALA A 211 2.24 32.85 2.34
N PRO A 212 2.22 34.15 2.70
CA PRO A 212 0.97 34.85 2.97
C PRO A 212 0.22 35.17 1.67
N GLY A 213 -1.10 35.16 1.73
CA GLY A 213 -1.99 35.49 0.61
C GLY A 213 -3.02 34.41 0.36
N ALA A 214 -4.17 34.79 -0.21
CA ALA A 214 -5.26 33.85 -0.49
C ALA A 214 -4.87 32.84 -1.58
N ARG A 215 -4.12 33.28 -2.59
CA ARG A 215 -3.59 32.43 -3.66
C ARG A 215 -2.62 31.38 -3.10
N GLU A 216 -1.64 31.82 -2.32
CA GLU A 216 -0.63 31.00 -1.68
C GLU A 216 -1.27 30.00 -0.71
N SER A 217 -2.17 30.47 0.14
CA SER A 217 -2.89 29.61 1.11
C SER A 217 -3.77 28.56 0.42
N LEU A 218 -4.40 28.89 -0.71
CA LEU A 218 -5.21 27.95 -1.48
C LEU A 218 -4.35 26.85 -2.11
N VAL A 219 -3.19 27.21 -2.68
CA VAL A 219 -2.23 26.24 -3.22
C VAL A 219 -1.68 25.34 -2.11
N SER A 220 -1.30 25.90 -0.96
CA SER A 220 -0.79 25.12 0.17
C SER A 220 -1.82 24.15 0.73
N ARG A 221 -3.10 24.56 0.79
CA ARG A 221 -4.21 23.66 1.13
C ARG A 221 -4.32 22.52 0.12
N TRP A 222 -4.30 22.82 -1.17
CA TRP A 222 -4.36 21.79 -2.22
C TRP A 222 -3.18 20.82 -2.11
N LEU A 223 -1.95 21.32 -1.97
CA LEU A 223 -0.74 20.50 -1.79
C LEU A 223 -0.82 19.62 -0.54
N TYR A 224 -1.31 20.15 0.59
CA TYR A 224 -1.51 19.36 1.80
C TYR A 224 -2.52 18.23 1.59
N GLU A 225 -3.69 18.53 1.04
CA GLU A 225 -4.71 17.52 0.76
C GLU A 225 -4.16 16.44 -0.21
N HIS A 226 -3.21 16.77 -1.08
CA HIS A 226 -2.59 15.85 -2.05
C HIS A 226 -1.32 15.13 -1.57
N LEU A 227 -0.70 15.54 -0.46
CA LEU A 227 0.58 14.99 0.01
C LEU A 227 0.56 14.51 1.47
N PHE A 228 -0.56 14.60 2.19
CA PHE A 228 -0.60 14.25 3.64
C PHE A 228 -0.23 12.78 3.96
N LEU A 229 -0.36 11.85 3.00
CA LEU A 229 0.09 10.45 3.16
C LEU A 229 1.49 10.20 2.62
N ALA A 230 2.13 11.19 1.99
CA ALA A 230 3.46 11.01 1.43
C ALA A 230 4.49 10.78 2.54
N HIS A 231 5.33 9.77 2.32
CA HIS A 231 6.63 9.69 2.94
C HIS A 231 7.58 10.54 2.09
N LEU A 232 7.64 11.82 2.44
CA LEU A 232 8.44 12.82 1.75
C LEU A 232 9.91 12.59 2.09
N TYR A 233 10.78 12.60 1.09
CA TYR A 233 12.23 12.52 1.31
C TYR A 233 12.95 13.59 0.50
N PHE A 234 14.08 14.06 1.00
CA PHE A 234 14.88 15.05 0.30
C PHE A 234 15.92 14.37 -0.60
N GLU A 235 16.02 14.79 -1.86
CA GLU A 235 17.16 14.43 -2.69
C GLU A 235 18.44 14.97 -2.04
N GLY A 236 19.43 14.09 -1.80
CA GLY A 236 20.63 14.41 -1.02
C GLY A 236 20.40 14.53 0.49
N GLY A 237 19.23 14.11 1.01
CA GLY A 237 18.97 13.94 2.44
C GLY A 237 19.56 12.65 3.02
N GLU A 238 19.31 12.39 4.30
CA GLU A 238 19.80 11.19 4.98
C GLU A 238 19.02 9.96 4.52
N ALA A 239 19.73 8.87 4.26
CA ALA A 239 19.10 7.64 3.79
C ALA A 239 18.15 7.06 4.86
N GLY A 240 16.90 6.84 4.48
CA GLY A 240 15.87 6.31 5.38
C GLY A 240 15.18 7.37 6.26
N HIS A 241 15.56 8.65 6.15
CA HIS A 241 14.78 9.75 6.71
C HIS A 241 13.60 10.08 5.80
N PHE A 242 12.40 10.04 6.37
CA PHE A 242 11.17 10.44 5.70
C PHE A 242 10.41 11.43 6.57
N PHE A 243 9.65 12.28 5.92
CA PHE A 243 8.88 13.37 6.52
C PHE A 243 7.42 13.22 6.11
N GLN A 244 6.53 13.66 6.98
CA GLN A 244 5.11 13.83 6.69
C GLN A 244 4.76 15.31 6.74
N LEU A 245 3.85 15.72 5.86
CA LEU A 245 3.31 17.07 5.86
C LEU A 245 2.13 17.14 6.82
N VAL A 246 2.25 17.96 7.87
CA VAL A 246 1.23 18.10 8.92
C VAL A 246 0.72 19.53 9.03
N ARG A 247 -0.48 19.68 9.59
CA ARG A 247 -1.02 20.97 10.05
C ARG A 247 -0.64 21.20 11.50
N SER A 248 -0.12 22.39 11.80
CA SER A 248 0.36 22.80 13.12
C SER A 248 -0.29 24.11 13.55
N ARG A 249 -0.51 24.30 14.85
CA ARG A 249 -0.89 25.59 15.44
C ARG A 249 0.29 26.54 15.58
N THR A 250 1.51 26.01 15.56
CA THR A 250 2.77 26.75 15.72
C THR A 250 3.56 26.87 14.41
N PRO A 251 4.20 28.03 14.14
CA PRO A 251 4.98 28.26 12.92
C PRO A 251 6.37 27.61 12.95
N SER A 252 7.05 27.64 11.81
CA SER A 252 8.45 27.23 11.66
C SER A 252 9.36 27.84 12.72
N GLY A 253 10.31 27.05 13.24
CA GLY A 253 11.19 27.45 14.34
C GLY A 253 10.64 27.19 15.75
N GLN A 254 9.36 26.81 15.88
CA GLN A 254 8.77 26.33 17.13
C GLN A 254 8.46 24.83 17.08
N PRO A 255 8.40 24.14 18.24
CA PRO A 255 7.92 22.75 18.32
C PRO A 255 6.56 22.62 17.66
N ILE A 256 6.37 21.55 16.89
CA ILE A 256 5.11 21.29 16.16
C ILE A 256 4.00 20.98 17.18
N ASP A 257 2.91 21.76 17.10
CA ASP A 257 1.66 21.51 17.83
C ASP A 257 0.60 21.05 16.82
N MET A 258 0.48 19.74 16.65
CA MET A 258 -0.28 19.13 15.56
C MET A 258 -1.80 19.32 15.71
N ILE A 259 -2.47 19.57 14.58
CA ILE A 259 -3.93 19.63 14.48
C ILE A 259 -4.46 18.27 13.98
N ALA A 260 -5.02 17.49 14.89
CA ALA A 260 -5.46 16.11 14.67
C ALA A 260 -6.89 15.99 14.13
N THR A 261 -7.19 16.60 12.97
CA THR A 261 -8.49 16.36 12.31
C THR A 261 -8.60 14.92 11.82
N ARG A 262 -9.83 14.42 11.62
CA ARG A 262 -10.05 13.04 11.17
C ARG A 262 -9.68 12.87 9.70
N ARG A 263 -10.04 13.85 8.86
CA ARG A 263 -9.68 13.94 7.44
C ARG A 263 -8.82 15.19 7.17
N PRO A 264 -7.95 15.19 6.15
CA PRO A 264 -7.09 16.36 5.89
C PRO A 264 -7.89 17.57 5.39
N ASN A 265 -9.04 17.37 4.77
CA ASN A 265 -9.93 18.43 4.28
C ASN A 265 -11.02 18.83 5.29
N GLU A 266 -10.87 18.48 6.57
CA GLU A 266 -11.73 18.99 7.64
C GLU A 266 -11.25 20.33 8.17
N ASP A 267 -12.20 21.09 8.71
CA ASP A 267 -11.97 22.38 9.34
C ASP A 267 -10.93 22.23 10.47
N PRO A 268 -9.76 22.89 10.38
CA PRO A 268 -8.77 22.87 11.44
C PRO A 268 -9.23 23.61 12.71
N GLY A 269 -10.28 24.44 12.62
CA GLY A 269 -10.85 25.21 13.72
C GLY A 269 -9.94 26.33 14.27
N THR A 270 -8.79 26.55 13.66
CA THR A 270 -7.77 27.51 14.09
C THR A 270 -6.83 27.87 12.95
N GLN A 271 -5.93 28.83 13.18
CA GLN A 271 -4.88 29.17 12.24
C GLN A 271 -3.94 27.98 12.04
N VAL A 272 -3.60 27.72 10.78
CA VAL A 272 -2.76 26.59 10.38
C VAL A 272 -1.41 27.08 9.89
N TYR A 273 -0.37 26.33 10.25
CA TYR A 273 0.93 26.30 9.59
C TYR A 273 1.17 24.89 9.04
N TYR A 274 1.61 24.79 7.80
CA TYR A 274 2.01 23.53 7.18
C TYR A 274 3.48 23.24 7.54
N ARG A 275 3.72 22.10 8.19
CA ARG A 275 5.03 21.75 8.75
C ARG A 275 5.48 20.38 8.27
N LEU A 276 6.77 20.23 7.99
CA LEU A 276 7.37 18.93 7.65
C LEU A 276 7.92 18.28 8.91
N TRP A 277 7.34 17.15 9.29
CA TRP A 277 7.69 16.45 10.53
C TRP A 277 8.34 15.10 10.21
N PRO A 278 9.53 14.77 10.75
CA PRO A 278 10.12 13.45 10.54
C PRO A 278 9.19 12.34 11.01
N ILE A 279 9.02 11.32 10.17
CA ILE A 279 8.26 10.11 10.50
C ILE A 279 9.02 9.37 11.59
N GLN A 280 8.34 9.09 12.69
CA GLN A 280 8.91 8.43 13.85
C GLN A 280 8.72 6.91 13.77
N GLY A 281 9.73 6.16 14.21
CA GLY A 281 9.69 4.69 14.27
C GLY A 281 10.05 4.01 12.95
N VAL A 282 9.71 2.73 12.88
CA VAL A 282 10.08 1.84 11.77
C VAL A 282 9.19 2.09 10.55
N ILE A 283 9.82 2.29 9.39
CA ILE A 283 9.12 2.33 8.10
C ILE A 283 8.64 0.92 7.72
N VAL A 284 7.34 0.78 7.48
CA VAL A 284 6.71 -0.46 7.01
C VAL A 284 6.26 -0.30 5.56
N HIS A 285 6.60 -1.27 4.71
CA HIS A 285 6.43 -1.15 3.25
C HIS A 285 4.97 -0.96 2.84
N LYS A 286 4.02 -1.54 3.59
CA LYS A 286 2.58 -1.46 3.28
C LYS A 286 1.97 -0.05 3.37
N THR A 287 2.52 0.85 4.18
CA THR A 287 2.10 2.26 4.25
C THR A 287 3.09 3.20 3.60
N HIS A 288 4.22 2.69 3.11
CA HIS A 288 5.29 3.51 2.56
C HIS A 288 4.93 3.98 1.15
N ILE A 289 4.65 5.27 0.99
CA ILE A 289 4.32 5.89 -0.30
C ILE A 289 5.27 7.07 -0.50
N THR A 290 6.34 6.84 -1.24
CA THR A 290 7.46 7.76 -1.39
C THR A 290 7.09 8.95 -2.29
N TYR A 291 7.58 10.13 -1.94
CA TYR A 291 7.47 11.31 -2.79
C TYR A 291 8.73 12.19 -2.66
N PRO A 292 9.49 12.43 -3.74
CA PRO A 292 10.73 13.20 -3.67
C PRO A 292 10.46 14.70 -3.52
N LEU A 293 11.24 15.32 -2.64
CA LEU A 293 11.40 16.76 -2.51
C LEU A 293 12.82 17.14 -2.94
N SER A 294 12.93 18.18 -3.77
CA SER A 294 14.21 18.72 -4.22
C SER A 294 14.06 20.17 -4.66
N ALA A 295 15.18 20.85 -4.92
CA ALA A 295 15.17 22.19 -5.48
C ALA A 295 14.45 22.22 -6.85
N HIS A 296 14.62 21.18 -7.68
CA HIS A 296 13.90 21.05 -8.94
C HIS A 296 12.39 20.88 -8.71
N LYS A 297 11.99 20.04 -7.76
CA LYS A 297 10.56 19.87 -7.43
C LYS A 297 9.95 21.17 -6.88
N LEU A 298 10.69 21.91 -6.06
CA LEU A 298 10.26 23.21 -5.53
C LEU A 298 10.05 24.23 -6.66
N ALA A 299 11.04 24.34 -7.57
CA ALA A 299 10.95 25.20 -8.75
C ALA A 299 9.78 24.80 -9.66
N ARG A 300 9.52 23.49 -9.83
CA ARG A 300 8.39 22.97 -10.61
C ARG A 300 7.04 23.34 -9.98
N VAL A 301 6.92 23.31 -8.65
CA VAL A 301 5.72 23.79 -7.95
C VAL A 301 5.54 25.29 -8.14
N GLN A 302 6.63 26.07 -8.06
CA GLN A 302 6.60 27.50 -8.34
C GLN A 302 6.16 27.78 -9.79
N GLU A 303 6.71 27.03 -10.74
CA GLU A 303 6.38 27.11 -12.15
C GLU A 303 4.88 26.90 -12.38
N LEU A 304 4.34 25.75 -11.93
CA LEU A 304 2.97 25.35 -12.16
C LEU A 304 1.95 26.27 -11.48
N PHE A 305 2.19 26.66 -10.23
CA PHE A 305 1.15 27.32 -9.42
C PHE A 305 1.30 28.84 -9.33
N PHE A 306 2.48 29.41 -9.59
CA PHE A 306 2.75 30.83 -9.31
C PHE A 306 3.25 31.65 -10.50
N SER A 307 3.52 31.05 -11.66
CA SER A 307 4.04 31.77 -12.84
C SER A 307 2.97 32.45 -13.69
N GLY A 308 1.70 32.06 -13.52
CA GLY A 308 0.58 32.60 -14.29
C GLY A 308 -0.14 33.76 -13.58
N ASP A 309 -0.84 34.57 -14.37
CA ASP A 309 -1.59 35.75 -13.91
C ASP A 309 -3.00 35.38 -13.43
N TRP A 310 -3.09 34.51 -12.42
CA TRP A 310 -4.36 34.15 -11.77
C TRP A 310 -4.39 34.62 -10.31
N THR A 311 -5.59 34.92 -9.82
CA THR A 311 -5.82 35.40 -8.46
C THR A 311 -6.82 34.51 -7.73
N ALA A 312 -6.77 34.54 -6.40
CA ALA A 312 -7.80 33.99 -5.54
C ALA A 312 -8.20 35.05 -4.52
N ASP A 313 -9.50 35.31 -4.39
CA ASP A 313 -10.01 36.32 -3.46
C ASP A 313 -10.05 35.81 -2.02
N ALA A 314 -10.26 34.50 -1.86
CA ALA A 314 -10.33 33.84 -0.56
C ALA A 314 -9.98 32.36 -0.70
N VAL A 315 -9.62 31.73 0.43
CA VAL A 315 -9.58 30.27 0.55
C VAL A 315 -10.99 29.78 0.88
N PRO A 316 -11.62 28.92 0.06
CA PRO A 316 -12.94 28.40 0.39
C PRO A 316 -12.96 27.66 1.73
N GLY A 317 -14.12 27.62 2.38
CA GLY A 317 -14.29 26.92 3.66
C GLY A 317 -14.24 25.39 3.55
N TYR A 318 -14.58 24.73 4.67
CA TYR A 318 -14.53 23.26 4.83
C TYR A 318 -15.91 22.60 4.93
N GLY A 319 -16.97 23.27 4.46
CA GLY A 319 -18.33 22.72 4.47
C GLY A 319 -18.47 21.44 3.62
N ALA A 320 -19.52 20.66 3.84
CA ALA A 320 -19.74 19.36 3.19
C ALA A 320 -19.61 19.43 1.65
N GLN A 321 -20.22 20.43 1.01
CA GLN A 321 -20.10 20.64 -0.44
C GLN A 321 -18.65 20.85 -0.88
N ARG A 322 -17.88 21.65 -0.14
CA ARG A 322 -16.47 21.93 -0.44
C ARG A 322 -15.59 20.68 -0.30
N ARG A 323 -15.91 19.80 0.65
CA ARG A 323 -15.21 18.51 0.84
C ARG A 323 -15.61 17.46 -0.20
N ALA A 324 -16.84 17.53 -0.70
CA ALA A 324 -17.36 16.63 -1.74
C ALA A 324 -16.80 16.92 -3.13
N ASN A 325 -16.49 18.19 -3.45
CA ASN A 325 -16.12 18.60 -4.80
C ASN A 325 -14.81 19.42 -4.81
N PRO A 326 -13.64 18.77 -5.05
CA PRO A 326 -12.36 19.48 -5.13
C PRO A 326 -12.27 20.38 -6.36
N PHE A 327 -12.98 20.06 -7.44
CA PHE A 327 -13.00 20.88 -8.65
C PHE A 327 -13.64 22.24 -8.41
N GLU A 328 -14.68 22.28 -7.59
CA GLU A 328 -15.33 23.52 -7.15
C GLU A 328 -14.49 24.25 -6.09
N THR A 329 -13.92 23.52 -5.13
CA THR A 329 -13.12 24.10 -4.03
C THR A 329 -11.82 24.71 -4.50
N PHE A 330 -11.19 24.15 -5.52
CA PHE A 330 -9.92 24.64 -6.06
C PHE A 330 -10.06 25.23 -7.46
N ALA A 331 -11.27 25.67 -7.84
CA ALA A 331 -11.58 26.21 -9.16
C ALA A 331 -10.70 27.41 -9.56
N ALA A 332 -10.24 28.19 -8.58
CA ALA A 332 -9.34 29.33 -8.83
C ALA A 332 -7.93 28.90 -9.26
N ILE A 333 -7.45 27.73 -8.83
CA ILE A 333 -6.15 27.21 -9.25
C ILE A 333 -6.25 26.74 -10.70
N PRO A 334 -5.34 27.16 -11.60
CA PRO A 334 -5.32 26.70 -12.99
C PRO A 334 -5.41 25.17 -13.08
N VAL A 335 -6.40 24.69 -13.83
CA VAL A 335 -6.73 23.26 -13.91
C VAL A 335 -5.56 22.45 -14.47
N GLN A 336 -4.90 22.98 -15.50
CA GLN A 336 -3.71 22.36 -16.09
C GLN A 336 -2.56 22.21 -15.08
N ALA A 337 -2.38 23.19 -14.18
CA ALA A 337 -1.33 23.11 -13.15
C ALA A 337 -1.59 21.98 -12.16
N ARG A 338 -2.85 21.82 -11.72
CA ARG A 338 -3.27 20.72 -10.84
C ARG A 338 -3.05 19.36 -11.51
N TYR A 339 -3.51 19.21 -12.76
CA TYR A 339 -3.34 17.94 -13.46
C TYR A 339 -1.87 17.62 -13.71
N GLN A 340 -1.09 18.60 -14.20
CA GLN A 340 0.33 18.38 -14.49
C GLN A 340 1.13 18.02 -13.24
N PHE A 341 0.83 18.62 -12.09
CA PHE A 341 1.44 18.22 -10.82
C PHE A 341 1.17 16.74 -10.49
N MET A 342 -0.07 16.28 -10.73
CA MET A 342 -0.43 14.89 -10.52
C MET A 342 0.28 13.95 -11.51
N LEU A 343 0.35 14.33 -12.79
CA LEU A 343 1.04 13.57 -13.83
C LEU A 343 2.55 13.45 -13.57
N ASP A 344 3.20 14.53 -13.12
CA ASP A 344 4.63 14.56 -12.83
C ASP A 344 5.06 13.46 -11.84
N ASN A 345 4.14 12.97 -10.99
CA ASN A 345 4.35 11.85 -10.05
C ASN A 345 3.16 10.86 -10.07
N ALA A 346 2.64 10.50 -11.24
CA ALA A 346 1.40 9.72 -11.31
C ALA A 346 1.47 8.37 -10.55
N GLU A 347 2.65 7.74 -10.45
CA GLU A 347 2.83 6.54 -9.63
C GLU A 347 2.45 6.78 -8.16
N TYR A 348 2.84 7.92 -7.57
CA TYR A 348 2.48 8.28 -6.20
C TYR A 348 0.96 8.27 -6.03
N PHE A 349 0.24 9.02 -6.88
CA PHE A 349 -1.21 9.15 -6.79
C PHE A 349 -1.90 7.80 -6.99
N VAL A 350 -1.54 7.04 -8.01
CA VAL A 350 -2.15 5.71 -8.24
C VAL A 350 -1.82 4.74 -7.10
N ARG A 351 -0.61 4.81 -6.53
CA ARG A 351 -0.23 4.01 -5.35
C ARG A 351 -1.06 4.37 -4.12
N THR A 352 -1.47 5.63 -3.94
CA THR A 352 -2.36 6.03 -2.84
C THR A 352 -3.77 5.42 -2.94
N PHE A 353 -4.25 5.09 -4.14
CA PHE A 353 -5.56 4.43 -4.29
C PHE A 353 -5.58 3.04 -3.65
N ILE A 354 -4.41 2.41 -3.60
CA ILE A 354 -4.19 1.07 -3.08
C ILE A 354 -3.72 1.08 -1.63
N ARG A 355 -2.72 1.91 -1.32
CA ARG A 355 -2.06 2.03 -0.01
C ARG A 355 -2.57 3.23 0.80
N GLY A 356 -3.80 3.69 0.57
CA GLY A 356 -4.38 4.87 1.20
C GLY A 356 -4.44 4.77 2.74
N PRO A 357 -5.39 5.40 3.45
CA PRO A 357 -5.45 5.35 4.92
C PRO A 357 -5.85 3.97 5.50
N VAL A 358 -5.58 2.88 4.77
CA VAL A 358 -5.86 1.48 5.10
C VAL A 358 -4.63 0.60 4.89
N CYS A 359 -4.61 -0.54 5.59
CA CYS A 359 -3.62 -1.61 5.47
C CYS A 359 -4.25 -2.98 5.20
N ARG A 360 -5.57 -3.05 5.05
CA ARG A 360 -6.33 -4.23 4.70
C ARG A 360 -7.54 -3.77 3.92
N GLY A 361 -7.79 -4.34 2.74
CA GLY A 361 -8.76 -3.74 1.83
C GLY A 361 -9.32 -4.65 0.74
N GLN A 362 -9.73 -5.88 1.07
CA GLN A 362 -10.43 -6.76 0.11
C GLN A 362 -11.59 -6.02 -0.58
N ILE A 363 -12.44 -5.33 0.21
CA ILE A 363 -13.61 -4.65 -0.35
C ILE A 363 -13.22 -3.49 -1.33
N ALA A 364 -12.05 -2.86 -1.15
CA ALA A 364 -11.57 -1.83 -2.09
C ALA A 364 -10.89 -2.42 -3.33
N THR A 365 -10.31 -3.61 -3.20
CA THR A 365 -9.62 -4.32 -4.28
C THR A 365 -10.56 -5.22 -5.10
N ASP A 366 -11.71 -5.63 -4.56
CA ASP A 366 -12.71 -6.49 -5.23
C ASP A 366 -13.33 -5.88 -6.50
N VAL A 367 -13.14 -4.57 -6.71
CA VAL A 367 -13.63 -3.85 -7.89
C VAL A 367 -12.57 -3.61 -8.96
N ILE A 368 -11.33 -4.08 -8.79
CA ILE A 368 -10.26 -3.98 -9.81
C ILE A 368 -9.83 -5.37 -10.28
N ARG A 369 -9.22 -5.43 -11.47
CA ARG A 369 -8.62 -6.66 -12.00
C ARG A 369 -7.29 -6.96 -11.31
N ASP A 370 -6.90 -8.24 -11.32
CA ASP A 370 -5.63 -8.69 -10.73
C ASP A 370 -4.40 -8.19 -11.49
N ASN A 371 -4.54 -7.84 -12.78
CA ASN A 371 -3.51 -7.20 -13.58
C ASN A 371 -4.15 -6.23 -14.58
N PHE A 372 -3.74 -4.96 -14.56
CA PHE A 372 -4.08 -3.96 -15.57
C PHE A 372 -2.99 -2.90 -15.70
N TRP A 373 -2.96 -2.24 -16.86
CA TRP A 373 -2.09 -1.08 -17.10
C TRP A 373 -2.89 0.20 -16.93
N ALA A 374 -2.25 1.22 -16.36
CA ALA A 374 -2.82 2.56 -16.25
C ALA A 374 -1.97 3.55 -17.07
N LEU A 375 -2.67 4.29 -17.92
CA LEU A 375 -2.18 5.36 -18.78
C LEU A 375 -2.95 6.64 -18.45
N PHE A 376 -2.48 7.77 -18.97
CA PHE A 376 -3.06 9.07 -18.68
C PHE A 376 -3.38 9.84 -19.95
N GLN A 377 -4.47 10.60 -19.95
CA GLN A 377 -4.83 11.47 -21.07
C GLN A 377 -3.93 12.71 -21.08
N ALA A 378 -3.45 13.11 -22.24
CA ALA A 378 -2.65 14.33 -22.39
C ALA A 378 -3.48 15.59 -22.05
N PRO A 379 -2.97 16.54 -21.24
CA PRO A 379 -3.71 17.74 -20.85
C PRO A 379 -4.24 18.56 -22.03
N GLU A 380 -3.52 18.59 -23.14
CA GLU A 380 -3.87 19.32 -24.37
C GLU A 380 -5.07 18.73 -25.11
N HIS A 381 -5.48 17.52 -24.72
CA HIS A 381 -6.61 16.80 -25.29
C HIS A 381 -7.72 16.52 -24.26
N ASP A 382 -7.60 17.02 -23.02
CA ASP A 382 -8.64 16.88 -22.00
C ASP A 382 -9.60 18.09 -22.06
N LEU A 383 -10.83 17.86 -22.53
CA LEU A 383 -11.85 18.90 -22.65
C LEU A 383 -12.14 19.61 -21.32
N TYR A 384 -11.97 18.93 -20.17
CA TYR A 384 -12.13 19.59 -18.88
C TYR A 384 -11.10 20.72 -18.66
N ILE A 385 -9.94 20.60 -19.30
CA ILE A 385 -8.87 21.60 -19.27
C ILE A 385 -9.06 22.60 -20.41
N THR A 386 -9.22 22.12 -21.64
CA THR A 386 -9.17 22.94 -22.85
C THR A 386 -10.46 23.68 -23.17
N ASP A 387 -11.60 23.24 -22.62
CA ASP A 387 -12.92 23.81 -22.89
C ASP A 387 -13.54 24.33 -21.58
N ALA A 388 -13.75 25.65 -21.52
CA ALA A 388 -14.29 26.31 -20.34
C ALA A 388 -15.80 26.11 -20.17
N GLU A 389 -16.55 25.97 -21.27
CA GLU A 389 -18.00 25.74 -21.26
C GLU A 389 -18.28 24.32 -20.78
N TYR A 390 -17.61 23.33 -21.39
CA TYR A 390 -17.67 21.94 -20.95
C TYR A 390 -17.28 21.80 -19.46
N ARG A 391 -16.21 22.48 -19.02
CA ARG A 391 -15.80 22.47 -17.62
C ARG A 391 -16.87 23.05 -16.69
N ALA A 392 -17.54 24.13 -17.09
CA ALA A 392 -18.59 24.75 -16.27
C ALA A 392 -19.80 23.82 -16.09
N GLU A 393 -20.16 23.07 -17.13
CA GLU A 393 -21.24 22.06 -17.07
C GLU A 393 -20.82 20.80 -16.31
N ALA A 394 -19.58 20.36 -16.47
CA ALA A 394 -19.07 19.16 -15.80
C ALA A 394 -18.88 19.35 -14.29
N THR A 395 -18.35 20.50 -13.84
CA THR A 395 -17.93 20.73 -12.45
C THR A 395 -18.99 20.35 -11.40
N PRO A 396 -20.28 20.74 -11.54
CA PRO A 396 -21.32 20.39 -10.56
C PRO A 396 -21.62 18.87 -10.48
N LEU A 397 -21.35 18.13 -11.55
CA LEU A 397 -21.62 16.68 -11.66
C LEU A 397 -20.50 15.84 -11.03
N LEU A 398 -19.31 16.43 -10.81
CA LEU A 398 -18.11 15.75 -10.30
C LEU A 398 -18.07 15.58 -8.76
N ALA A 399 -19.10 16.05 -8.04
CA ALA A 399 -19.16 15.91 -6.60
C ALA A 399 -19.23 14.43 -6.16
N MET A 400 -18.47 14.08 -5.13
CA MET A 400 -18.34 12.72 -4.60
C MET A 400 -19.16 12.47 -3.33
N PRO A 401 -19.59 11.21 -3.08
CA PRO A 401 -20.24 10.80 -1.84
C PRO A 401 -19.27 10.70 -0.64
N GLY A 402 -19.80 10.32 0.53
CA GLY A 402 -19.00 10.08 1.75
C GLY A 402 -18.84 11.29 2.68
N GLN A 403 -19.61 12.37 2.46
CA GLN A 403 -19.69 13.51 3.39
C GLN A 403 -20.85 13.40 4.39
N PHE A 404 -21.83 12.54 4.08
CA PHE A 404 -23.03 12.30 4.87
C PHE A 404 -23.09 10.81 5.22
N ASP A 405 -22.94 10.50 6.51
CA ASP A 405 -22.76 9.13 7.00
C ASP A 405 -24.07 8.50 7.54
N ASP A 406 -25.22 9.16 7.37
CA ASP A 406 -26.50 8.66 7.87
C ASP A 406 -26.96 7.40 7.13
N ILE A 407 -27.08 6.29 7.88
CA ILE A 407 -27.38 4.95 7.34
C ILE A 407 -28.73 4.89 6.62
N GLY A 408 -29.72 5.68 7.07
CA GLY A 408 -31.08 5.69 6.52
C GLY A 408 -31.16 6.16 5.06
N ASP A 409 -30.22 7.01 4.63
CA ASP A 409 -30.24 7.64 3.31
C ASP A 409 -29.32 6.95 2.29
N LEU A 410 -28.68 5.81 2.65
CA LEU A 410 -27.67 5.14 1.82
C LEU A 410 -28.15 4.84 0.39
N LEU A 411 -29.36 4.30 0.23
CA LEU A 411 -29.92 3.97 -1.09
C LEU A 411 -30.25 5.22 -1.91
N GLY A 412 -30.84 6.25 -1.28
CA GLY A 412 -31.16 7.51 -1.94
C GLY A 412 -29.90 8.26 -2.39
N LEU A 413 -28.89 8.34 -1.51
CA LEU A 413 -27.59 8.91 -1.82
C LEU A 413 -26.91 8.13 -2.95
N TRP A 414 -26.91 6.80 -2.89
CA TRP A 414 -26.35 5.99 -3.98
C TRP A 414 -27.01 6.28 -5.34
N HIS A 415 -28.35 6.30 -5.40
CA HIS A 415 -29.05 6.64 -6.65
C HIS A 415 -28.69 8.04 -7.13
N ALA A 416 -28.72 9.05 -6.27
CA ALA A 416 -28.39 10.42 -6.64
C ALA A 416 -26.95 10.56 -7.19
N TYR A 417 -25.96 9.94 -6.54
CA TYR A 417 -24.56 10.01 -6.99
C TYR A 417 -24.30 9.15 -8.23
N ARG A 418 -25.00 8.03 -8.39
CA ARG A 418 -24.98 7.23 -9.64
C ARG A 418 -25.55 8.04 -10.80
N ASP A 419 -26.70 8.67 -10.61
CA ASP A 419 -27.39 9.41 -11.65
C ASP A 419 -26.57 10.64 -12.06
N LYS A 420 -26.03 11.42 -11.10
CA LYS A 420 -25.06 12.49 -11.39
C LYS A 420 -23.81 12.02 -12.12
N ARG A 421 -23.27 10.85 -11.74
CA ARG A 421 -22.14 10.27 -12.47
C ARG A 421 -22.55 9.98 -13.91
N ASN A 422 -23.70 9.36 -14.14
CA ASN A 422 -24.14 9.00 -15.48
C ASN A 422 -24.44 10.25 -16.32
N GLU A 423 -25.02 11.30 -15.74
CA GLU A 423 -25.16 12.62 -16.39
C GLU A 423 -23.79 13.19 -16.83
N TYR A 424 -22.75 13.05 -15.99
CA TYR A 424 -21.40 13.43 -16.38
C TYR A 424 -20.85 12.57 -17.52
N GLU A 425 -21.06 11.25 -17.49
CA GLU A 425 -20.60 10.38 -18.58
C GLU A 425 -21.35 10.63 -19.89
N ASP A 426 -22.64 10.98 -19.84
CA ASP A 426 -23.41 11.41 -21.01
C ASP A 426 -22.84 12.71 -21.59
N LEU A 427 -22.68 13.75 -20.75
CA LEU A 427 -22.07 15.02 -21.15
C LEU A 427 -20.68 14.80 -21.76
N ARG A 428 -19.88 13.94 -21.12
CA ARG A 428 -18.55 13.60 -21.59
C ARG A 428 -18.61 12.88 -22.93
N ARG A 429 -19.43 11.83 -23.06
CA ARG A 429 -19.58 11.05 -24.30
C ARG A 429 -19.92 11.97 -25.47
N ASP A 430 -20.91 12.82 -25.29
CA ASP A 430 -21.41 13.70 -26.34
C ASP A 430 -20.36 14.75 -26.73
N ALA A 431 -19.74 15.44 -25.75
CA ALA A 431 -18.69 16.42 -26.03
C ALA A 431 -17.47 15.81 -26.73
N TYR A 432 -17.10 14.58 -26.37
CA TYR A 432 -15.96 13.89 -26.97
C TYR A 432 -16.28 13.19 -28.29
N ALA A 433 -17.56 13.05 -28.66
CA ALA A 433 -17.97 12.60 -29.98
C ALA A 433 -17.76 13.69 -31.05
N ASP A 434 -17.91 14.96 -30.65
CA ASP A 434 -17.65 16.13 -31.49
C ASP A 434 -16.16 16.54 -31.51
N ALA A 435 -15.36 16.01 -30.58
CA ALA A 435 -13.92 16.25 -30.52
C ALA A 435 -13.15 15.50 -31.63
N PRO A 436 -11.93 15.94 -31.99
CA PRO A 436 -11.08 15.21 -32.91
C PRO A 436 -10.88 13.74 -32.49
N ALA A 437 -10.92 12.84 -33.47
CA ALA A 437 -10.75 11.40 -33.24
C ALA A 437 -9.45 11.11 -32.47
N PRO A 438 -9.49 10.30 -31.40
CA PRO A 438 -8.35 10.15 -30.50
C PRO A 438 -7.20 9.38 -31.16
N SER A 439 -5.97 9.85 -30.95
CA SER A 439 -4.74 9.30 -31.52
C SER A 439 -3.66 9.10 -30.44
N TRP A 440 -2.43 8.77 -30.84
CA TRP A 440 -1.31 8.65 -29.89
C TRP A 440 -1.02 9.96 -29.13
N SER A 441 -1.34 11.12 -29.70
CA SER A 441 -1.15 12.42 -29.02
C SER A 441 -2.07 12.58 -27.81
N ASN A 442 -3.19 11.86 -27.76
CA ASN A 442 -4.11 11.88 -26.63
C ASN A 442 -3.56 11.17 -25.39
N LEU A 443 -2.45 10.42 -25.50
CA LEU A 443 -1.80 9.77 -24.37
C LEU A 443 -0.65 10.64 -23.85
N TRP A 444 -0.70 10.96 -22.56
CA TRP A 444 0.37 11.69 -21.90
C TRP A 444 1.65 10.84 -21.85
N ALA A 445 2.77 11.45 -22.21
CA ALA A 445 4.07 10.78 -22.33
C ALA A 445 5.20 11.68 -21.80
N GLY A 446 4.92 12.49 -20.76
CA GLY A 446 5.84 13.53 -20.28
C GLY A 446 7.05 13.00 -19.51
N ASN A 447 6.91 11.89 -18.78
CA ASN A 447 8.02 11.23 -18.08
C ASN A 447 7.73 9.73 -17.83
N ASP A 448 8.57 9.06 -17.05
CA ASP A 448 8.48 7.63 -16.73
C ASP A 448 7.28 7.22 -15.85
N ASN A 449 6.47 8.18 -15.36
CA ASN A 449 5.18 7.93 -14.71
C ASN A 449 4.03 7.71 -15.71
N ALA A 450 4.25 7.89 -17.01
CA ALA A 450 3.21 7.76 -18.04
C ALA A 450 2.68 6.32 -18.17
N LEU A 451 3.49 5.34 -17.79
CA LEU A 451 3.21 3.92 -17.96
C LEU A 451 3.24 3.26 -16.58
N LEU A 452 2.10 2.77 -16.09
CA LEU A 452 2.03 2.07 -14.80
C LEU A 452 1.40 0.69 -14.97
N SER A 453 1.88 -0.25 -14.16
CA SER A 453 1.26 -1.56 -13.95
C SER A 453 0.70 -1.66 -12.55
N VAL A 454 -0.51 -2.19 -12.44
CA VAL A 454 -1.18 -2.46 -11.18
C VAL A 454 -1.45 -3.96 -11.05
N PHE A 455 -1.02 -4.54 -9.94
CA PHE A 455 -1.28 -5.93 -9.59
C PHE A 455 -2.12 -6.00 -8.32
N ARG A 456 -3.24 -6.74 -8.34
CA ARG A 456 -4.02 -7.07 -7.16
C ARG A 456 -3.69 -8.49 -6.70
N HIS A 457 -3.51 -8.62 -5.40
CA HIS A 457 -3.13 -9.83 -4.68
C HIS A 457 -4.28 -10.22 -3.73
N HIS A 458 -5.48 -10.40 -4.31
CA HIS A 458 -6.75 -10.55 -3.62
C HIS A 458 -7.17 -9.36 -2.73
N ASP A 459 -6.55 -9.17 -1.56
CA ASP A 459 -6.94 -8.17 -0.56
C ASP A 459 -5.92 -7.04 -0.34
N SER A 460 -4.88 -7.04 -1.17
CA SER A 460 -3.85 -6.01 -1.29
C SER A 460 -3.51 -5.78 -2.76
N ALA A 461 -2.73 -4.76 -3.07
CA ALA A 461 -2.27 -4.51 -4.43
C ALA A 461 -0.91 -3.77 -4.43
N MET A 462 -0.30 -3.71 -5.61
CA MET A 462 0.98 -3.09 -5.88
C MET A 462 0.91 -2.27 -7.16
N VAL A 463 1.56 -1.11 -7.17
CA VAL A 463 1.69 -0.23 -8.34
C VAL A 463 3.17 -0.06 -8.64
N ARG A 464 3.55 -0.16 -9.92
CA ARG A 464 4.92 0.09 -10.39
C ARG A 464 4.92 0.82 -11.72
N LYS A 465 5.91 1.70 -11.91
CA LYS A 465 6.24 2.23 -13.24
C LYS A 465 6.65 1.14 -14.22
N GLY A 466 6.32 1.36 -15.48
CA GLY A 466 6.53 0.47 -16.61
C GLY A 466 5.37 -0.48 -16.87
N LEU A 467 5.41 -1.12 -18.04
CA LEU A 467 4.41 -2.09 -18.49
C LEU A 467 4.93 -3.52 -18.22
N ILE A 468 4.55 -4.10 -17.09
CA ILE A 468 4.97 -5.40 -16.56
C ILE A 468 3.85 -6.42 -16.79
N GLY A 469 4.21 -7.70 -16.98
CA GLY A 469 3.28 -8.81 -17.15
C GLY A 469 2.87 -9.04 -18.61
N GLU A 470 1.87 -9.89 -18.83
CA GLU A 470 1.25 -10.01 -20.15
C GLU A 470 0.43 -8.75 -20.50
N VAL A 471 -0.04 -8.66 -21.75
CA VAL A 471 -1.02 -7.60 -22.11
C VAL A 471 -2.31 -7.88 -21.33
N PRO A 472 -2.73 -6.99 -20.41
CA PRO A 472 -3.83 -7.27 -19.51
C PRO A 472 -5.18 -7.28 -20.22
N GLN A 473 -6.20 -7.84 -19.54
CA GLN A 473 -7.56 -7.84 -20.06
C GLN A 473 -8.08 -6.41 -20.28
N THR A 474 -7.85 -5.53 -19.31
CA THR A 474 -8.26 -4.12 -19.32
C THR A 474 -7.04 -3.19 -19.26
N ILE A 475 -7.18 -2.01 -19.87
CA ILE A 475 -6.25 -0.89 -19.76
C ILE A 475 -7.08 0.31 -19.31
N TRP A 476 -6.58 1.08 -18.34
CA TRP A 476 -7.22 2.30 -17.87
C TRP A 476 -6.57 3.52 -18.50
N VAL A 477 -7.39 4.46 -18.96
CA VAL A 477 -6.95 5.80 -19.36
C VAL A 477 -7.58 6.81 -18.41
N LEU A 478 -6.76 7.34 -17.51
CA LEU A 478 -7.18 8.34 -16.52
C LEU A 478 -7.02 9.74 -17.11
N ASP A 479 -8.13 10.45 -17.25
CA ASP A 479 -8.15 11.90 -17.49
C ASP A 479 -8.09 12.66 -16.17
N TYR A 480 -8.06 13.99 -16.21
CA TYR A 480 -7.92 14.78 -14.99
C TYR A 480 -9.10 14.59 -14.02
N PRO A 481 -10.38 14.68 -14.46
CA PRO A 481 -11.51 14.42 -13.58
C PRO A 481 -11.46 13.03 -12.93
N LEU A 482 -11.13 11.98 -13.68
CA LEU A 482 -11.02 10.63 -13.10
C LEU A 482 -9.87 10.54 -12.09
N LEU A 483 -8.70 11.11 -12.37
CA LEU A 483 -7.53 11.02 -11.50
C LEU A 483 -7.78 11.73 -10.15
N GLU A 484 -8.24 12.98 -10.17
CA GLU A 484 -8.48 13.76 -8.94
C GLU A 484 -9.70 13.22 -8.18
N ARG A 485 -10.77 12.76 -8.85
CA ARG A 485 -11.91 12.11 -8.17
C ARG A 485 -11.51 10.83 -7.48
N THR A 486 -10.72 9.98 -8.14
CA THR A 486 -10.24 8.74 -7.53
C THR A 486 -9.44 9.03 -6.28
N TYR A 487 -8.53 10.02 -6.35
CA TYR A 487 -7.73 10.45 -5.21
C TYR A 487 -8.59 10.95 -4.05
N TYR A 488 -9.52 11.88 -4.29
CA TYR A 488 -10.36 12.38 -3.21
C TYR A 488 -11.28 11.31 -2.64
N GLN A 489 -11.85 10.45 -3.48
CA GLN A 489 -12.78 9.40 -3.07
C GLN A 489 -12.09 8.36 -2.19
N LEU A 490 -10.92 7.87 -2.59
CA LEU A 490 -10.24 6.75 -1.93
C LEU A 490 -9.22 7.16 -0.87
N VAL A 491 -8.81 8.44 -0.86
CA VAL A 491 -7.69 8.90 -0.03
C VAL A 491 -8.12 10.02 0.92
N VAL A 492 -8.52 11.18 0.40
CA VAL A 492 -8.84 12.36 1.22
C VAL A 492 -10.12 12.17 2.02
N ASN A 493 -11.17 11.67 1.36
CA ASN A 493 -12.48 11.48 1.99
C ASN A 493 -12.68 10.10 2.60
N PHE A 494 -11.79 9.13 2.31
CA PHE A 494 -11.92 7.80 2.89
C PHE A 494 -11.56 7.81 4.38
N ASP A 495 -12.33 7.06 5.15
CA ASP A 495 -12.18 7.01 6.60
C ASP A 495 -12.39 5.57 7.12
N VAL A 496 -11.28 4.95 7.52
CA VAL A 496 -11.25 3.57 8.02
C VAL A 496 -11.96 3.41 9.37
N PHE A 497 -12.05 4.50 10.15
CA PHE A 497 -12.76 4.52 11.42
C PHE A 497 -14.26 4.83 11.22
N GLY A 498 -14.68 5.11 9.99
CA GLY A 498 -16.06 5.45 9.62
C GLY A 498 -17.02 4.27 9.77
N ASN A 499 -18.31 4.56 9.60
CA ASN A 499 -19.36 3.53 9.64
C ASN A 499 -19.47 2.77 8.31
N VAL A 500 -20.30 1.73 8.31
CA VAL A 500 -20.54 0.88 7.14
C VAL A 500 -21.10 1.64 5.94
N ALA A 501 -21.94 2.67 6.17
CA ALA A 501 -22.52 3.48 5.09
C ALA A 501 -21.43 4.25 4.33
N HIS A 502 -20.52 4.93 5.05
CA HIS A 502 -19.37 5.62 4.45
C HIS A 502 -18.50 4.68 3.61
N GLN A 503 -18.18 3.52 4.20
CA GLN A 503 -17.37 2.50 3.56
C GLN A 503 -18.04 1.90 2.31
N ALA A 504 -19.36 1.79 2.30
CA ALA A 504 -20.12 1.30 1.15
C ALA A 504 -20.22 2.36 0.04
N GLN A 505 -20.60 3.60 0.38
CA GLN A 505 -20.74 4.70 -0.58
C GLN A 505 -19.46 4.93 -1.38
N THR A 506 -18.33 4.99 -0.68
CA THR A 506 -17.02 5.22 -1.29
C THR A 506 -16.68 4.16 -2.34
N ARG A 507 -16.98 2.90 -2.03
CA ARG A 507 -16.60 1.76 -2.87
C ARG A 507 -17.56 1.52 -4.03
N LEU A 508 -18.86 1.71 -3.80
CA LEU A 508 -19.84 1.70 -4.89
C LEU A 508 -19.54 2.80 -5.91
N TYR A 509 -19.10 3.98 -5.45
CA TYR A 509 -18.72 5.07 -6.35
C TYR A 509 -17.40 4.80 -7.09
N PHE A 510 -16.43 4.16 -6.45
CA PHE A 510 -15.19 3.77 -7.13
C PHE A 510 -15.40 2.79 -8.28
N ASP A 511 -16.34 1.83 -8.14
CA ASP A 511 -16.77 0.95 -9.24
C ASP A 511 -17.26 1.75 -10.46
N LEU A 512 -17.97 2.86 -10.24
CA LEU A 512 -18.41 3.76 -11.30
C LEU A 512 -17.25 4.48 -11.99
N ILE A 513 -16.29 4.99 -11.21
CA ILE A 513 -15.10 5.69 -11.73
C ILE A 513 -14.20 4.73 -12.54
N ARG A 514 -14.01 3.50 -12.07
CA ARG A 514 -13.28 2.46 -12.79
C ARG A 514 -13.82 2.29 -14.20
N ASN A 515 -15.14 2.14 -14.31
CA ASN A 515 -15.81 1.97 -15.60
C ASN A 515 -15.51 3.15 -16.53
N GLY A 516 -15.50 4.40 -16.05
CA GLY A 516 -15.08 5.57 -16.84
C GLY A 516 -13.66 5.45 -17.41
N ALA A 517 -12.70 4.96 -16.63
CA ALA A 517 -11.32 4.76 -17.10
C ALA A 517 -11.20 3.68 -18.19
N GLU A 518 -12.02 2.63 -18.11
CA GLU A 518 -12.13 1.57 -19.11
C GLU A 518 -12.80 2.07 -20.40
N LEU A 519 -13.86 2.88 -20.28
CA LEU A 519 -14.53 3.52 -21.42
C LEU A 519 -13.60 4.51 -22.14
N ASN A 520 -12.78 5.26 -21.40
CA ASN A 520 -11.77 6.14 -21.97
C ASN A 520 -10.76 5.40 -22.85
N PHE A 521 -10.35 4.19 -22.44
CA PHE A 521 -9.51 3.35 -23.28
C PHE A 521 -10.25 2.88 -24.55
N LEU A 522 -11.53 2.49 -24.44
CA LEU A 522 -12.29 2.01 -25.60
C LEU A 522 -12.43 3.05 -26.70
N ARG A 523 -12.41 4.35 -26.38
CA ARG A 523 -12.39 5.43 -27.39
C ARG A 523 -11.17 5.36 -28.31
N LEU A 524 -10.04 4.83 -27.85
CA LEU A 524 -8.85 4.61 -28.68
C LEU A 524 -9.01 3.41 -29.63
N MET A 525 -9.94 2.49 -29.34
CA MET A 525 -10.19 1.31 -30.15
C MET A 525 -11.13 1.61 -31.33
N PRO A 526 -11.04 0.84 -32.43
CA PRO A 526 -12.02 0.88 -33.52
C PRO A 526 -13.44 0.67 -32.99
N ALA A 527 -14.38 1.50 -33.46
CA ALA A 527 -15.77 1.57 -32.98
C ALA A 527 -16.46 0.19 -32.98
N ASP A 528 -16.29 -0.54 -34.08
CA ASP A 528 -16.81 -1.90 -34.33
C ASP A 528 -16.24 -2.98 -33.39
N SER A 529 -15.10 -2.73 -32.74
CA SER A 529 -14.50 -3.66 -31.77
C SER A 529 -14.94 -3.44 -30.32
N ARG A 530 -15.46 -2.24 -29.97
CA ARG A 530 -15.69 -1.82 -28.58
C ARG A 530 -16.71 -2.69 -27.85
N GLN A 531 -17.80 -3.05 -28.53
CA GLN A 531 -18.85 -3.91 -27.95
C GLN A 531 -18.30 -5.29 -27.56
N GLY A 532 -17.41 -5.86 -28.39
CA GLY A 532 -16.77 -7.15 -28.10
C GLY A 532 -15.92 -7.10 -26.83
N TYR A 533 -15.18 -6.01 -26.61
CA TYR A 533 -14.41 -5.83 -25.38
C TYR A 533 -15.31 -5.66 -24.15
N LEU A 534 -16.39 -4.88 -24.25
CA LEU A 534 -17.34 -4.73 -23.15
C LEU A 534 -17.97 -6.07 -22.77
N ASP A 535 -18.37 -6.88 -23.76
CA ASP A 535 -18.93 -8.21 -23.53
C ASP A 535 -17.94 -9.18 -22.87
N ASP A 536 -16.64 -9.08 -23.21
CA ASP A 536 -15.57 -9.84 -22.56
C ASP A 536 -15.32 -9.40 -21.12
N TRP A 537 -15.33 -8.09 -20.86
CA TRP A 537 -15.08 -7.52 -19.53
C TRP A 537 -16.27 -7.68 -18.59
N TYR A 538 -17.49 -7.67 -19.10
CA TYR A 538 -18.73 -7.68 -18.31
C TYR A 538 -19.63 -8.87 -18.65
N GLN A 539 -19.13 -10.09 -18.41
CA GLN A 539 -19.90 -11.31 -18.67
C GLN A 539 -20.99 -11.55 -17.61
N ASN A 540 -22.06 -12.27 -17.97
CA ASN A 540 -23.13 -12.73 -17.08
C ASN A 540 -23.75 -11.60 -16.23
N SER A 541 -23.56 -11.64 -14.90
CA SER A 541 -24.04 -10.61 -13.97
C SER A 541 -23.46 -9.22 -14.26
N GLY A 542 -22.30 -9.14 -14.92
CA GLY A 542 -21.72 -7.90 -15.40
C GLY A 542 -22.63 -7.18 -16.40
N LYS A 543 -23.31 -7.90 -17.31
CA LYS A 543 -24.27 -7.31 -18.26
C LYS A 543 -25.47 -6.70 -17.55
N LEU A 544 -25.94 -7.34 -16.47
CA LEU A 544 -27.00 -6.79 -15.62
C LEU A 544 -26.52 -5.50 -14.94
N LYS A 545 -25.28 -5.46 -14.44
CA LYS A 545 -24.70 -4.25 -13.83
C LYS A 545 -24.55 -3.11 -14.84
N MET A 546 -24.07 -3.40 -16.06
CA MET A 546 -24.02 -2.44 -17.17
C MET A 546 -25.41 -1.82 -17.39
N TRP A 547 -26.43 -2.67 -17.59
CA TRP A 547 -27.81 -2.23 -17.84
C TRP A 547 -28.43 -1.38 -16.71
N MET A 548 -28.12 -1.67 -15.44
CA MET A 548 -28.76 -0.97 -14.30
C MET A 548 -28.01 0.26 -13.80
N SER A 549 -26.69 0.32 -13.99
CA SER A 549 -25.83 1.21 -13.21
C SER A 549 -24.90 2.08 -14.04
N TYR A 550 -24.55 1.68 -15.26
CA TYR A 550 -23.54 2.36 -16.04
C TYR A 550 -24.15 3.06 -17.25
N ASN A 551 -23.48 4.10 -17.72
CA ASN A 551 -23.83 4.79 -18.96
C ASN A 551 -23.46 3.94 -20.19
N ASP A 552 -24.15 4.20 -21.31
CA ASP A 552 -23.86 3.55 -22.58
C ASP A 552 -22.50 3.99 -23.12
N ALA A 553 -21.70 3.03 -23.57
CA ALA A 553 -20.42 3.31 -24.20
C ALA A 553 -20.61 3.94 -25.58
N ASP A 554 -19.65 4.76 -26.00
CA ASP A 554 -19.55 5.22 -27.37
C ASP A 554 -19.12 4.08 -28.30
N LEU A 555 -20.02 3.65 -29.18
CA LEU A 555 -19.80 2.56 -30.13
C LEU A 555 -19.69 3.03 -31.58
N ASP A 556 -19.75 4.33 -31.84
CA ASP A 556 -19.96 4.86 -33.20
C ASP A 556 -18.81 5.78 -33.66
N THR A 557 -18.18 6.52 -32.74
CA THR A 557 -17.17 7.50 -33.13
C THR A 557 -15.87 6.84 -33.62
N PRO A 558 -15.23 7.39 -34.67
CA PRO A 558 -14.00 6.81 -35.18
C PRO A 558 -12.82 7.05 -34.23
N THR A 559 -11.87 6.12 -34.21
CA THR A 559 -10.53 6.34 -33.63
C THR A 559 -9.59 6.94 -34.68
N GLY A 560 -8.67 7.79 -34.26
CA GLY A 560 -7.57 8.29 -35.10
C GLY A 560 -6.39 7.31 -35.17
N LEU A 561 -6.43 6.20 -34.42
CA LEU A 561 -5.41 5.15 -34.47
C LEU A 561 -5.63 4.20 -35.65
N GLN A 562 -4.55 3.90 -36.37
CA GLN A 562 -4.55 2.90 -37.44
C GLN A 562 -4.33 1.51 -36.83
N LEU A 563 -5.40 0.90 -36.31
CA LEU A 563 -5.40 -0.45 -35.74
C LEU A 563 -6.19 -1.38 -36.68
N LEU A 564 -5.50 -2.03 -37.60
CA LEU A 564 -6.12 -2.75 -38.73
C LEU A 564 -6.14 -4.27 -38.56
N SER A 565 -5.51 -4.78 -37.51
CA SER A 565 -5.47 -6.22 -37.23
C SER A 565 -6.82 -6.74 -36.73
N ARG A 566 -6.96 -8.08 -36.69
CA ARG A 566 -8.11 -8.75 -36.10
C ARG A 566 -8.16 -8.67 -34.57
N ASP A 567 -7.08 -8.19 -33.94
CA ASP A 567 -6.98 -7.96 -32.50
C ASP A 567 -6.42 -6.54 -32.25
N PRO A 568 -7.26 -5.50 -32.44
CA PRO A 568 -6.84 -4.10 -32.32
C PRO A 568 -6.20 -3.78 -30.96
N LYS A 569 -6.67 -4.40 -29.87
CA LYS A 569 -6.11 -4.19 -28.53
C LYS A 569 -4.68 -4.70 -28.44
N ARG A 570 -4.40 -5.88 -29.00
CA ARG A 570 -3.04 -6.42 -29.03
C ARG A 570 -2.12 -5.57 -29.90
N GLU A 571 -2.57 -5.15 -31.08
CA GLU A 571 -1.82 -4.23 -31.94
C GLU A 571 -1.53 -2.90 -31.24
N PHE A 572 -2.51 -2.33 -30.54
CA PHE A 572 -2.33 -1.16 -29.71
C PHE A 572 -1.26 -1.40 -28.63
N ALA A 573 -1.35 -2.51 -27.88
CA ALA A 573 -0.42 -2.79 -26.81
C ALA A 573 1.02 -2.99 -27.32
N GLU A 574 1.19 -3.63 -28.47
CA GLU A 574 2.49 -3.79 -29.12
C GLU A 574 3.05 -2.44 -29.59
N ALA A 575 2.23 -1.62 -30.25
CA ALA A 575 2.62 -0.28 -30.67
C ALA A 575 2.91 0.65 -29.49
N LEU A 576 2.18 0.53 -28.37
CA LEU A 576 2.41 1.25 -27.12
C LEU A 576 3.79 0.91 -26.54
N LEU A 577 4.13 -0.39 -26.46
CA LEU A 577 5.42 -0.88 -25.98
C LEU A 577 6.58 -0.38 -26.85
N GLU A 578 6.41 -0.34 -28.17
CA GLU A 578 7.41 0.15 -29.11
C GLU A 578 7.56 1.67 -29.04
N ARG A 579 6.45 2.41 -29.17
CA ARG A 579 6.42 3.88 -29.23
C ARG A 579 6.98 4.51 -27.96
N TYR A 580 6.68 3.94 -26.79
CA TYR A 580 7.07 4.49 -25.49
C TYR A 580 8.16 3.64 -24.81
N ALA A 581 8.93 2.87 -25.58
CA ALA A 581 10.04 2.06 -25.05
C ALA A 581 11.04 2.88 -24.21
N GLY A 582 11.30 4.14 -24.60
CA GLY A 582 12.19 5.05 -23.88
C GLY A 582 11.63 5.58 -22.55
N LEU A 583 10.31 5.50 -22.34
CA LEU A 583 9.65 5.88 -21.08
C LEU A 583 9.36 4.67 -20.19
N ASN A 584 9.36 3.46 -20.75
CA ASN A 584 9.07 2.25 -20.01
C ASN A 584 10.20 1.94 -19.02
N ALA A 585 10.02 2.38 -17.77
CA ALA A 585 11.00 2.22 -16.69
C ALA A 585 11.37 0.76 -16.40
N ARG A 586 10.52 -0.20 -16.81
CA ARG A 586 10.64 -1.62 -16.47
C ARG A 586 10.31 -2.50 -17.68
N PRO A 587 11.23 -2.64 -18.65
CA PRO A 587 11.06 -3.59 -19.75
C PRO A 587 10.93 -5.02 -19.24
N ASP A 588 10.04 -5.78 -19.84
CA ASP A 588 9.70 -7.13 -19.39
C ASP A 588 9.80 -8.15 -20.54
N PRO A 589 10.97 -8.79 -20.70
CA PRO A 589 11.18 -9.84 -21.70
C PRO A 589 10.70 -11.22 -21.23
N ILE A 590 10.32 -11.39 -19.97
CA ILE A 590 9.96 -12.69 -19.39
C ILE A 590 8.51 -13.02 -19.72
N ASN A 591 7.58 -12.10 -19.48
CA ASN A 591 6.13 -12.36 -19.59
C ASN A 591 5.57 -12.22 -21.00
N ARG A 592 6.32 -11.64 -21.94
CA ARG A 592 5.90 -11.39 -23.32
C ARG A 592 6.89 -11.95 -24.34
N CYS A 593 7.61 -13.01 -23.97
CA CYS A 593 8.64 -13.56 -24.83
C CYS A 593 8.06 -14.16 -26.12
N ARG A 594 8.56 -13.71 -27.28
CA ARG A 594 8.24 -14.26 -28.60
C ARG A 594 9.47 -14.80 -29.35
N GLY A 595 10.66 -14.57 -28.79
CA GLY A 595 11.93 -14.91 -29.42
C GLY A 595 12.70 -15.98 -28.63
N ALA A 596 13.96 -16.19 -29.02
CA ALA A 596 14.85 -17.14 -28.34
C ALA A 596 15.49 -16.60 -27.05
N GLN A 597 15.39 -15.30 -26.79
CA GLN A 597 16.00 -14.63 -25.64
C GLN A 597 14.90 -14.04 -24.74
N CYS A 598 14.53 -14.79 -23.70
CA CYS A 598 13.45 -14.43 -22.76
C CYS A 598 14.01 -13.97 -21.40
N TYR A 599 14.98 -13.07 -21.42
CA TYR A 599 15.69 -12.60 -20.23
C TYR A 599 16.13 -11.15 -20.40
N ARG A 600 16.41 -10.46 -19.29
CA ARG A 600 16.87 -9.07 -19.30
C ARG A 600 18.29 -8.96 -19.86
N ASN A 601 18.56 -7.86 -20.55
CA ASN A 601 19.89 -7.55 -21.06
C ASN A 601 20.90 -7.33 -19.92
N GLY A 602 22.18 -7.62 -20.16
CA GLY A 602 23.26 -7.36 -19.22
C GLY A 602 23.39 -8.36 -18.05
N LEU A 603 22.59 -9.42 -18.03
CA LEU A 603 22.66 -10.45 -16.99
C LEU A 603 23.81 -11.47 -17.20
N GLY A 604 24.37 -11.95 -16.10
CA GLY A 604 25.29 -13.09 -16.10
C GLY A 604 24.63 -14.39 -16.55
N GLU A 605 25.42 -15.39 -16.96
CA GLU A 605 24.91 -16.66 -17.52
C GLU A 605 23.92 -17.40 -16.60
N GLN A 606 24.20 -17.44 -15.28
CA GLN A 606 23.32 -18.09 -14.31
C GLN A 606 21.91 -17.46 -14.31
N LEU A 607 21.82 -16.12 -14.32
CA LEU A 607 20.54 -15.41 -14.32
C LEU A 607 19.86 -15.47 -15.69
N ARG A 608 20.61 -15.42 -16.80
CA ARG A 608 20.03 -15.62 -18.15
C ARG A 608 19.36 -16.99 -18.25
N SER A 609 20.02 -18.04 -17.76
CA SER A 609 19.45 -19.40 -17.73
C SER A 609 18.22 -19.48 -16.81
N ALA A 610 18.28 -18.87 -15.63
CA ALA A 610 17.15 -18.81 -14.71
C ALA A 610 15.93 -18.10 -15.32
N GLU A 611 16.10 -16.90 -15.87
CA GLU A 611 15.01 -16.15 -16.51
C GLU A 611 14.47 -16.86 -17.75
N GLN A 612 15.35 -17.46 -18.55
CA GLN A 612 14.94 -18.26 -19.70
C GLN A 612 14.05 -19.44 -19.26
N ALA A 613 14.38 -20.11 -18.15
CA ALA A 613 13.54 -21.17 -17.62
C ALA A 613 12.22 -20.61 -17.06
N LEU A 614 12.26 -19.53 -16.28
CA LEU A 614 11.09 -18.90 -15.68
C LEU A 614 10.09 -18.40 -16.73
N SER A 615 10.57 -17.95 -17.90
CA SER A 615 9.71 -17.50 -19.02
C SER A 615 8.75 -18.57 -19.57
N ARG A 616 8.90 -19.85 -19.17
CA ARG A 616 7.97 -20.94 -19.54
C ARG A 616 6.68 -20.96 -18.70
N LEU A 617 6.62 -20.21 -17.59
CA LEU A 617 5.47 -20.17 -16.69
C LEU A 617 4.40 -19.13 -17.10
N PRO A 618 4.77 -17.88 -17.46
CA PRO A 618 3.80 -16.85 -17.84
C PRO A 618 3.02 -17.16 -19.12
N GLY A 619 1.89 -16.47 -19.31
CA GLY A 619 1.07 -16.57 -20.53
C GLY A 619 0.34 -17.90 -20.72
N ARG A 620 0.42 -18.83 -19.76
CA ARG A 620 -0.32 -20.09 -19.74
C ARG A 620 -1.45 -20.03 -18.74
N PRO A 621 -2.70 -20.31 -19.14
CA PRO A 621 -3.82 -20.34 -18.21
C PRO A 621 -3.76 -21.58 -17.30
N ALA A 622 -4.40 -21.52 -16.13
CA ALA A 622 -4.50 -22.60 -15.14
C ALA A 622 -5.04 -23.92 -15.73
N ALA A 623 -5.89 -23.84 -16.76
CA ALA A 623 -6.33 -25.00 -17.52
C ALA A 623 -5.16 -25.79 -18.14
N GLY A 624 -4.10 -25.10 -18.60
CA GLY A 624 -2.90 -25.66 -19.19
C GLY A 624 -1.69 -25.77 -18.24
N LEU A 625 -1.67 -25.01 -17.14
CA LEU A 625 -0.63 -25.04 -16.10
C LEU A 625 -1.29 -25.17 -14.72
N LYS A 626 -1.58 -26.41 -14.32
CA LYS A 626 -2.46 -26.72 -13.17
C LYS A 626 -1.92 -26.27 -11.81
N VAL A 627 -0.61 -26.14 -11.66
CA VAL A 627 0.02 -25.67 -10.42
C VAL A 627 -0.42 -24.25 -10.02
N ILE A 628 -0.91 -23.43 -10.97
CA ILE A 628 -1.44 -22.09 -10.67
C ILE A 628 -2.53 -22.16 -9.61
N GLU A 629 -3.38 -23.20 -9.64
CA GLU A 629 -4.46 -23.38 -8.66
C GLU A 629 -3.93 -23.57 -7.22
N GLN A 630 -2.71 -24.08 -7.08
CA GLN A 630 -2.03 -24.36 -5.80
C GLN A 630 -1.14 -23.21 -5.32
N LEU A 631 -0.83 -22.26 -6.21
CA LEU A 631 0.03 -21.13 -5.86
C LEU A 631 -0.74 -20.06 -5.06
N PRO A 632 -0.10 -19.49 -4.02
CA PRO A 632 -0.56 -18.26 -3.39
C PRO A 632 -0.64 -17.09 -4.38
N GLU A 633 -1.36 -16.03 -3.98
CA GLU A 633 -1.47 -14.80 -4.79
C GLU A 633 -0.09 -14.19 -5.10
N THR A 634 0.80 -14.14 -4.10
CA THR A 634 2.18 -13.65 -4.26
C THR A 634 3.22 -14.62 -3.69
N THR A 635 4.01 -15.20 -4.59
CA THR A 635 5.11 -16.10 -4.25
C THR A 635 6.44 -15.43 -4.60
N LEU A 636 7.41 -15.50 -3.70
CA LEU A 636 8.74 -14.92 -3.90
C LEU A 636 9.75 -16.03 -4.15
N LEU A 637 10.52 -15.92 -5.23
CA LEU A 637 11.61 -16.83 -5.56
C LEU A 637 12.93 -16.13 -5.23
N ARG A 638 13.63 -16.60 -4.21
CA ARG A 638 15.00 -16.18 -3.91
C ARG A 638 15.95 -17.11 -4.66
N VAL A 639 16.64 -16.56 -5.67
CA VAL A 639 17.57 -17.30 -6.53
C VAL A 639 19.01 -16.94 -6.14
N GLU A 640 19.70 -17.88 -5.53
CA GLU A 640 21.08 -17.74 -5.07
C GLU A 640 22.08 -18.07 -6.19
N LEU A 641 23.05 -17.17 -6.37
CA LEU A 641 24.13 -17.31 -7.33
C LEU A 641 25.35 -17.99 -6.70
N ALA A 642 26.25 -18.52 -7.53
CA ALA A 642 27.45 -19.21 -7.03
C ALA A 642 28.42 -18.27 -6.28
N ASP A 643 28.31 -16.96 -6.50
CA ASP A 643 29.12 -15.93 -5.83
C ASP A 643 28.50 -15.43 -4.51
N GLY A 644 27.40 -16.05 -4.05
CA GLY A 644 26.70 -15.69 -2.81
C GLY A 644 25.72 -14.52 -2.95
N ARG A 645 25.65 -13.86 -4.12
CA ARG A 645 24.59 -12.87 -4.40
C ARG A 645 23.27 -13.58 -4.66
N ARG A 646 22.20 -12.79 -4.71
CA ARG A 646 20.85 -13.29 -4.99
C ARG A 646 20.09 -12.35 -5.91
N GLU A 647 19.19 -12.91 -6.68
CA GLU A 647 18.10 -12.18 -7.34
C GLU A 647 16.78 -12.67 -6.74
N VAL A 648 15.86 -11.74 -6.49
CA VAL A 648 14.50 -12.09 -6.06
C VAL A 648 13.54 -11.90 -7.22
N TYR A 649 12.68 -12.87 -7.48
CA TYR A 649 11.58 -12.76 -8.44
C TYR A 649 10.24 -12.84 -7.73
N SER A 650 9.29 -12.01 -8.14
CA SER A 650 7.89 -12.13 -7.78
C SER A 650 7.18 -12.99 -8.81
N LEU A 651 6.52 -14.04 -8.33
CA LEU A 651 5.59 -14.87 -9.08
C LEU A 651 4.17 -14.52 -8.59
N LEU A 652 3.46 -13.76 -9.40
CA LEU A 652 2.13 -13.21 -9.10
C LEU A 652 1.07 -14.03 -9.83
N ARG A 653 0.06 -14.49 -9.09
CA ARG A 653 -1.12 -15.13 -9.66
C ARG A 653 -2.11 -14.06 -10.10
N ASN A 654 -2.44 -14.02 -11.38
CA ASN A 654 -3.47 -13.13 -11.89
C ASN A 654 -4.78 -13.91 -11.96
N ARG A 655 -5.70 -13.68 -11.01
CA ARG A 655 -7.00 -14.35 -11.04
C ARG A 655 -7.89 -13.76 -12.11
N ALA A 656 -8.57 -14.64 -12.84
CA ALA A 656 -9.50 -14.24 -13.88
C ALA A 656 -10.93 -14.17 -13.33
N HIS A 657 -11.68 -13.15 -13.73
CA HIS A 657 -13.09 -13.00 -13.36
C HIS A 657 -13.93 -12.69 -14.58
N SER A 658 -15.16 -13.19 -14.56
CA SER A 658 -16.19 -12.84 -15.55
C SER A 658 -16.54 -11.35 -15.53
N ASN A 659 -16.41 -10.69 -14.37
CA ASN A 659 -16.46 -9.24 -14.18
C ASN A 659 -15.99 -8.85 -12.76
N VAL A 660 -15.63 -7.60 -12.54
CA VAL A 660 -15.29 -7.02 -11.21
C VAL A 660 -16.29 -5.95 -10.75
N ALA A 661 -17.52 -6.02 -11.24
CA ALA A 661 -18.52 -4.96 -11.13
C ALA A 661 -19.30 -4.90 -9.79
N PHE A 662 -18.93 -5.73 -8.82
CA PHE A 662 -19.64 -5.90 -7.55
C PHE A 662 -18.66 -6.01 -6.38
N MET A 663 -19.04 -5.42 -5.24
CA MET A 663 -18.23 -5.40 -4.00
C MET A 663 -18.21 -6.72 -3.22
N THR A 664 -19.11 -7.66 -3.51
CA THR A 664 -19.23 -8.94 -2.79
C THR A 664 -19.47 -10.09 -3.76
N GLY A 665 -19.39 -11.33 -3.27
CA GLY A 665 -19.66 -12.52 -4.09
C GLY A 665 -18.64 -12.72 -5.22
N GLU A 666 -17.37 -12.35 -5.01
CA GLU A 666 -16.29 -12.55 -5.98
C GLU A 666 -16.21 -14.01 -6.46
N SER A 667 -16.41 -14.99 -5.56
CA SER A 667 -16.37 -16.42 -5.88
C SER A 667 -17.37 -16.85 -6.96
N LEU A 668 -18.51 -16.15 -7.10
CA LEU A 668 -19.51 -16.43 -8.13
C LEU A 668 -19.05 -15.98 -9.53
N ARG A 669 -18.04 -15.12 -9.59
CA ARG A 669 -17.52 -14.52 -10.82
C ARG A 669 -16.13 -15.03 -11.18
N TYR A 670 -15.49 -15.75 -10.27
CA TYR A 670 -14.13 -16.24 -10.40
C TYR A 670 -14.03 -17.39 -11.42
N GLN A 671 -13.10 -17.27 -12.38
CA GLN A 671 -12.90 -18.20 -13.49
C GLN A 671 -11.55 -18.90 -13.38
N VAL A 672 -11.42 -19.78 -12.38
CA VAL A 672 -10.17 -20.47 -11.98
C VAL A 672 -9.34 -20.99 -13.16
N GLY A 673 -9.97 -21.60 -14.17
CA GLY A 673 -9.27 -22.19 -15.32
C GLY A 673 -8.54 -21.17 -16.22
N LEU A 674 -8.85 -19.88 -16.06
CA LEU A 674 -8.27 -18.77 -16.83
C LEU A 674 -7.20 -17.98 -16.06
N ASP A 675 -6.91 -18.35 -14.81
CA ASP A 675 -5.83 -17.70 -14.05
C ASP A 675 -4.49 -17.83 -14.78
N THR A 676 -3.67 -16.79 -14.74
CA THR A 676 -2.32 -16.78 -15.32
C THR A 676 -1.27 -16.42 -14.27
N LEU A 677 0.00 -16.46 -14.67
CA LEU A 677 1.12 -16.03 -13.85
C LEU A 677 1.86 -14.86 -14.49
N THR A 678 2.28 -13.91 -13.66
CA THR A 678 3.29 -12.90 -13.98
C THR A 678 4.56 -13.23 -13.21
N VAL A 679 5.70 -13.34 -13.90
CA VAL A 679 7.03 -13.49 -13.27
C VAL A 679 7.85 -12.22 -13.51
N TYR A 680 8.26 -11.51 -12.48
CA TYR A 680 9.07 -10.31 -12.66
C TYR A 680 10.13 -10.14 -11.56
N PRO A 681 11.36 -9.69 -11.87
CA PRO A 681 12.40 -9.44 -10.88
C PRO A 681 12.02 -8.31 -9.91
N GLY A 682 12.37 -8.50 -8.64
CA GLY A 682 12.05 -7.62 -7.52
C GLY A 682 10.92 -8.14 -6.63
N VAL A 683 10.71 -7.44 -5.53
CA VAL A 683 9.62 -7.71 -4.58
C VAL A 683 8.42 -6.82 -4.96
N LEU A 684 7.40 -7.42 -5.58
CA LEU A 684 6.19 -6.75 -6.07
C LEU A 684 4.99 -6.95 -5.12
N THR A 685 5.25 -6.98 -3.82
CA THR A 685 4.20 -7.12 -2.78
C THR A 685 4.68 -6.52 -1.46
N SER A 686 3.74 -6.03 -0.65
CA SER A 686 4.00 -5.73 0.77
C SER A 686 3.73 -6.93 1.67
N TYR A 687 3.13 -7.99 1.13
CA TYR A 687 2.60 -9.14 1.86
C TYR A 687 3.05 -10.45 1.19
N PRO A 688 4.32 -10.87 1.32
CA PRO A 688 4.76 -12.17 0.83
C PRO A 688 3.85 -13.29 1.34
N ASN A 689 3.20 -14.04 0.44
CA ASN A 689 2.37 -15.17 0.86
C ASN A 689 3.19 -16.46 1.03
N PHE A 690 4.26 -16.62 0.25
CA PHE A 690 5.19 -17.74 0.40
C PHE A 690 6.54 -17.47 -0.27
N ILE A 691 7.60 -18.15 0.19
CA ILE A 691 8.95 -18.03 -0.36
C ILE A 691 9.44 -19.41 -0.79
N PHE A 692 10.04 -19.46 -1.99
CA PHE A 692 10.93 -20.55 -2.39
C PHE A 692 12.37 -20.03 -2.44
N ASN A 693 13.32 -20.82 -1.93
CA ASN A 693 14.75 -20.54 -2.04
C ASN A 693 15.42 -21.58 -2.94
N LEU A 694 16.09 -21.12 -3.99
CA LEU A 694 16.66 -21.93 -5.06
C LEU A 694 18.10 -21.52 -5.32
N ARG A 695 18.99 -22.46 -5.63
CA ARG A 695 20.23 -22.12 -6.35
C ARG A 695 19.89 -21.85 -7.81
N ALA A 696 20.62 -20.96 -8.48
CA ALA A 696 20.35 -20.60 -9.88
C ALA A 696 20.31 -21.81 -10.83
N GLU A 697 21.19 -22.79 -10.61
CA GLU A 697 21.23 -24.05 -11.36
C GLU A 697 19.99 -24.94 -11.17
N GLU A 698 19.21 -24.74 -10.10
CA GLU A 698 18.00 -25.52 -9.81
C GLU A 698 16.74 -24.91 -10.41
N VAL A 699 16.79 -23.66 -10.88
CA VAL A 699 15.62 -22.97 -11.47
C VAL A 699 14.98 -23.77 -12.61
N PRO A 700 15.73 -24.36 -13.57
CA PRO A 700 15.14 -25.20 -14.60
C PRO A 700 14.39 -26.43 -14.05
N ALA A 701 14.90 -27.05 -12.99
CA ALA A 701 14.27 -28.21 -12.35
C ALA A 701 13.02 -27.80 -11.53
N PHE A 702 13.07 -26.65 -10.87
CA PHE A 702 11.91 -26.06 -10.20
C PHE A 702 10.77 -25.77 -11.19
N VAL A 703 11.07 -25.11 -12.31
CA VAL A 703 10.08 -24.85 -13.37
C VAL A 703 9.49 -26.16 -13.90
N ALA A 704 10.31 -27.17 -14.19
CA ALA A 704 9.82 -28.46 -14.65
C ALA A 704 8.91 -29.15 -13.62
N ALA A 705 9.22 -29.04 -12.33
CA ALA A 705 8.38 -29.58 -11.26
C ALA A 705 7.03 -28.85 -11.16
N LEU A 706 7.01 -27.51 -11.30
CA LEU A 706 5.79 -26.73 -11.39
C LEU A 706 4.93 -27.15 -12.59
N GLU A 707 5.53 -27.34 -13.77
CA GLU A 707 4.82 -27.77 -14.98
C GLU A 707 4.17 -29.16 -14.86
N GLN A 708 4.74 -30.04 -14.02
CA GLN A 708 4.25 -31.40 -13.77
C GLN A 708 3.25 -31.48 -12.62
N THR A 709 3.18 -30.46 -11.77
CA THR A 709 2.31 -30.44 -10.59
C THR A 709 0.85 -30.28 -10.99
N ARG A 710 0.00 -31.23 -10.56
CA ARG A 710 -1.44 -31.27 -10.89
C ARG A 710 -2.35 -31.21 -9.67
N ASP A 711 -1.85 -31.46 -8.47
CA ASP A 711 -2.61 -31.55 -7.23
C ASP A 711 -1.79 -31.08 -6.02
N VAL A 712 -2.44 -31.01 -4.86
CA VAL A 712 -1.83 -30.57 -3.58
C VAL A 712 -0.68 -31.49 -3.16
N ALA A 713 -0.78 -32.80 -3.37
CA ALA A 713 0.24 -33.75 -2.92
C ALA A 713 1.53 -33.64 -3.75
N ALA A 714 1.40 -33.38 -5.05
CA ALA A 714 2.55 -33.07 -5.91
C ALA A 714 3.16 -31.71 -5.56
N PHE A 715 2.33 -30.70 -5.26
CA PHE A 715 2.80 -29.37 -4.84
C PHE A 715 3.53 -29.42 -3.50
N ASP A 716 3.06 -30.22 -2.55
CA ASP A 716 3.73 -30.43 -1.26
C ASP A 716 5.17 -30.90 -1.44
N LYS A 717 5.47 -31.74 -2.44
CA LYS A 717 6.85 -32.16 -2.75
C LYS A 717 7.73 -31.02 -3.27
N VAL A 718 7.14 -30.07 -4.01
CA VAL A 718 7.84 -28.84 -4.43
C VAL A 718 8.16 -28.01 -3.19
N VAL A 719 7.20 -27.85 -2.28
CA VAL A 719 7.36 -27.12 -1.01
C VAL A 719 8.39 -27.79 -0.10
N GLU A 720 8.38 -29.11 0.04
CA GLU A 720 9.36 -29.85 0.83
C GLU A 720 10.80 -29.63 0.34
N ARG A 721 10.99 -29.52 -0.98
CA ARG A 721 12.33 -29.37 -1.56
C ARG A 721 12.87 -27.94 -1.50
N TRP A 722 12.02 -26.93 -1.71
CA TRP A 722 12.48 -25.55 -1.93
C TRP A 722 11.74 -24.50 -1.10
N GLY A 723 10.63 -24.86 -0.46
CA GLY A 723 9.75 -23.93 0.23
C GLY A 723 10.26 -23.55 1.62
N ILE A 724 10.06 -22.29 1.99
CA ILE A 724 10.34 -21.78 3.33
C ILE A 724 9.03 -21.76 4.12
N ARG A 725 8.79 -22.76 4.95
CA ARG A 725 7.60 -22.83 5.81
C ARG A 725 7.70 -21.82 6.96
N ARG A 726 6.56 -21.45 7.56
CA ARG A 726 6.53 -20.59 8.76
C ARG A 726 7.37 -21.16 9.92
N SER A 727 7.48 -22.48 9.98
CA SER A 727 8.25 -23.25 10.96
C SER A 727 9.71 -23.50 10.54
N HIS A 728 10.17 -22.97 9.41
CA HIS A 728 11.54 -23.15 8.97
C HIS A 728 12.50 -22.52 10.00
N PRO A 729 13.56 -23.22 10.47
CA PRO A 729 14.45 -22.70 11.52
C PRO A 729 15.08 -21.33 11.18
N GLU A 730 15.34 -21.10 9.90
CA GLU A 730 15.86 -19.82 9.39
C GLU A 730 14.80 -18.92 8.74
N PHE A 731 13.51 -19.09 9.05
CA PHE A 731 12.41 -18.33 8.44
C PHE A 731 12.70 -16.83 8.40
N TRP A 732 13.09 -16.25 9.54
CA TRP A 732 13.37 -14.80 9.65
C TRP A 732 14.56 -14.34 8.83
N ARG A 733 15.56 -15.22 8.58
CA ARG A 733 16.67 -14.90 7.68
C ARG A 733 16.12 -14.69 6.27
N TYR A 734 15.37 -15.65 5.75
CA TYR A 734 14.81 -15.56 4.39
C TYR A 734 13.76 -14.47 4.24
N PHE A 735 12.88 -14.29 5.24
CA PHE A 735 11.83 -13.28 5.18
C PHE A 735 12.40 -11.86 5.23
N ASN A 736 13.31 -11.57 6.16
CA ASN A 736 13.91 -10.24 6.29
C ASN A 736 14.88 -9.93 5.13
N ASP A 737 15.43 -10.96 4.49
CA ASP A 737 16.27 -10.81 3.31
C ASP A 737 15.53 -10.20 2.10
N LEU A 738 14.20 -10.35 2.03
CA LEU A 738 13.38 -9.65 1.03
C LEU A 738 13.42 -8.13 1.24
N SER A 739 13.28 -7.65 2.49
CA SER A 739 13.44 -6.23 2.81
C SER A 739 14.88 -5.75 2.62
N ALA A 740 15.88 -6.60 2.89
CA ALA A 740 17.28 -6.29 2.59
C ALA A 740 17.51 -6.12 1.08
N TYR A 741 16.92 -7.01 0.26
CA TYR A 741 16.99 -6.90 -1.18
C TYR A 741 16.40 -5.58 -1.69
N ILE A 742 15.22 -5.17 -1.20
CA ILE A 742 14.65 -3.86 -1.54
C ILE A 742 15.61 -2.74 -1.14
N ARG A 743 16.20 -2.80 0.05
CA ARG A 743 17.17 -1.79 0.51
C ARG A 743 18.40 -1.69 -0.39
N GLU A 744 18.87 -2.82 -0.92
CA GLU A 744 20.02 -2.89 -1.81
C GLU A 744 19.69 -2.38 -3.23
N THR A 745 18.50 -2.68 -3.76
CA THR A 745 18.14 -2.39 -5.16
C THR A 745 17.30 -1.13 -5.35
N GLU A 746 16.44 -0.81 -4.39
CA GLU A 746 15.47 0.30 -4.40
C GLU A 746 15.41 0.93 -2.98
N PRO A 747 16.51 1.52 -2.47
CA PRO A 747 16.65 1.94 -1.06
C PRO A 747 15.57 2.89 -0.57
N VAL A 748 15.07 3.75 -1.47
CA VAL A 748 14.00 4.71 -1.17
C VAL A 748 12.67 4.00 -0.89
N GLU A 749 12.45 2.81 -1.43
CA GLU A 749 11.22 2.01 -1.22
C GLU A 749 11.35 1.05 -0.03
N ALA A 750 12.50 1.03 0.67
CA ALA A 750 12.76 0.04 1.70
C ALA A 750 11.85 0.20 2.93
N GLY A 751 11.25 -0.91 3.35
CA GLY A 751 10.47 -0.99 4.58
C GLY A 751 10.29 -2.44 5.02
N VAL A 752 9.84 -2.63 6.26
CA VAL A 752 9.52 -3.97 6.77
C VAL A 752 8.28 -4.51 6.04
N LEU A 753 8.38 -5.73 5.51
CA LEU A 753 7.28 -6.45 4.87
C LEU A 753 6.36 -7.09 5.92
N ASP A 754 5.10 -7.32 5.54
CA ASP A 754 4.07 -7.87 6.42
C ASP A 754 3.89 -9.38 6.21
N MET A 755 3.79 -10.13 7.31
CA MET A 755 3.74 -11.59 7.35
C MET A 755 2.32 -12.13 7.62
N ASN A 756 1.32 -11.28 7.85
CA ASN A 756 -0.03 -11.72 8.25
C ASN A 756 -0.73 -12.58 7.17
N ARG A 757 -0.26 -12.53 5.92
CA ARG A 757 -0.78 -13.30 4.78
C ARG A 757 0.13 -14.46 4.35
N TYR A 758 1.18 -14.76 5.12
CA TYR A 758 2.08 -15.88 4.83
C TYR A 758 1.37 -17.22 5.08
N GLN A 759 1.29 -18.07 4.08
CA GLN A 759 0.48 -19.29 4.10
C GLN A 759 1.17 -20.44 4.87
N ASN A 760 0.36 -21.40 5.32
CA ASN A 760 0.83 -22.67 5.88
C ASN A 760 0.82 -23.75 4.80
N LEU A 761 1.71 -23.60 3.82
CA LEU A 761 1.98 -24.62 2.81
C LEU A 761 2.93 -25.67 3.32
#